data_AF-A0A1Y4WNZ1-F1
#
_entry.id   AF-A0A1Y4WNZ1-F1
#
_cell.length_a   1.000
_cell.length_b   1.000
_cell.length_c   1.000
_cell.angle_alpha   90.00
_cell.angle_beta   90.00
_cell.angle_gamma   90.00
#
_symmetry.space_group_name_H-M   'P 1'
#
loop_
_entity.id
_entity.type
_entity.pdbx_description
1 polymer ?
#
loop_
_entity_poly.entity_id
_entity_poly.type
_entity_poly.pdbx_seq_one_letter_code
_entity_poly.pdbx_strand_id
1 'polypeptide(L)'
;MDKEKNFLLYKWLRIELINIGKRMGFIKYEKHPSQSLIYKTIRFLDFETMKKKDCDINYIIMLIGLMWEHINHEEYDIRKLVVKFLSRIGYPTSAIICDEGFDKEKGIFSSLDSWIDEVSTTINQLNNEIYVGDIKYLLTDFQKRIWDSMDQDKILGISAPTSAGKSFVILLKLVNRLIYENFDIVYIVPTLSLMNQVTEDFNRELKKVGIDDYWISNTFSNVHRNNKKNIYIMTQEKAISAFTEVEIPFSKDLVLVVDEIQNIERMEESDDQRSKILFDTLLEFRYKKNVNQIIISGPRIEKINNVGLNLFGIDTKDHTTDVSPVINLTYSLRKKDRKYYLKQYSILTDNPLEIEIENVEFIKGYGKKVYSESYLKYLNQLVKNIGFKSQNIIFSPTSDTARKIACAIDIKDDDYIVEKDLIDYYASTVRENYALCKTILNGVAYHHGKLPMHVRRTLEKAIVDKRIKTVVCTTTLLQGMNLPAQNIFIRNPHLYISNGRDSSELTNYEMANLRGRAGRLLKDFIGRTYVLDEDQFILTDGYNQSELFDDIKKELPSGYGERFEEYREEIEYIISENNVIDESMYGYSYLVSYIRQTILKYGKNAAKRLKDVGINLSEEKIKNVSNKLKQLSVPKELCFKNRYWDPLVLDVIFLNFNKEVPNSPFSKGAKSKIDEILRFLRDTTETSLMYSKYIPIRYQSGPMRSIMVSLSLKWAREEKLSDILKDDRYSGEEGSAKIDETIELLQNTISYSLPLLLKPIFDMQETENKLLKNIQSGCFHNVVCCMIDMGIPRETAIYLFETIFENKDCVINSDIEMEELVRDKIKSNYGDLPYWIQIQLDFLV
;
A
#
# COMPACT_ATOMS: atom_id res chain seq x y z
N MET A 1 29.03 -7.55 -32.06
CA MET A 1 28.32 -7.96 -30.83
C MET A 1 26.97 -7.28 -30.72
N ASP A 2 26.83 -5.95 -30.79
CA ASP A 2 25.51 -5.30 -30.67
C ASP A 2 24.47 -5.74 -31.71
N LYS A 3 24.90 -6.01 -32.96
CA LYS A 3 24.02 -6.59 -33.99
C LYS A 3 23.52 -7.99 -33.62
N GLU A 4 24.37 -8.79 -32.97
CA GLU A 4 24.01 -10.15 -32.54
C GLU A 4 23.12 -10.13 -31.30
N LYS A 5 23.43 -9.23 -30.35
CA LYS A 5 22.58 -8.88 -29.20
C LYS A 5 21.16 -8.51 -29.66
N ASN A 6 21.02 -7.53 -30.56
CA ASN A 6 19.71 -7.10 -31.04
C ASN A 6 18.99 -8.21 -31.84
N PHE A 7 19.74 -9.03 -32.59
CA PHE A 7 19.18 -10.15 -33.33
C PHE A 7 18.59 -11.24 -32.41
N LEU A 8 19.32 -11.66 -31.37
CA LEU A 8 18.86 -12.70 -30.43
C LEU A 8 17.61 -12.24 -29.70
N LEU A 9 17.63 -11.02 -29.15
CA LEU A 9 16.50 -10.44 -28.45
C LEU A 9 15.25 -10.37 -29.34
N TYR A 10 15.39 -9.85 -30.55
CA TYR A 10 14.27 -9.78 -31.51
C TYR A 10 13.68 -11.17 -31.81
N LYS A 11 14.52 -12.20 -31.99
CA LYS A 11 14.04 -13.56 -32.29
C LYS A 11 13.24 -14.14 -31.12
N TRP A 12 13.71 -13.99 -29.89
CA TRP A 12 13.03 -14.47 -28.70
C TRP A 12 11.74 -13.70 -28.42
N LEU A 13 11.77 -12.36 -28.47
CA LEU A 13 10.57 -11.53 -28.33
C LEU A 13 9.50 -11.88 -29.38
N ARG A 14 9.91 -12.13 -30.63
CA ARG A 14 8.98 -12.54 -31.68
C ARG A 14 8.39 -13.93 -31.47
N ILE A 15 9.12 -14.86 -30.86
CA ILE A 15 8.58 -16.17 -30.46
C ILE A 15 7.49 -15.98 -29.39
N GLU A 16 7.81 -15.22 -28.35
CA GLU A 16 6.89 -14.88 -27.27
C GLU A 16 5.62 -14.18 -27.80
N LEU A 17 5.73 -13.15 -28.64
CA LEU A 17 4.58 -12.44 -29.20
C LEU A 17 3.64 -13.35 -30.00
N ILE A 18 4.19 -14.25 -30.82
CA ILE A 18 3.39 -15.20 -31.61
C ILE A 18 2.68 -16.20 -30.68
N ASN A 19 3.40 -16.78 -29.71
CA ASN A 19 2.83 -17.78 -28.81
C ASN A 19 1.76 -17.16 -27.90
N ILE A 20 1.94 -15.92 -27.44
CA ILE A 20 0.92 -15.16 -26.72
C ILE A 20 -0.26 -14.82 -27.63
N GLY A 21 -0.03 -14.37 -28.87
CA GLY A 21 -1.11 -14.10 -29.83
C GLY A 21 -1.98 -15.33 -30.12
N LYS A 22 -1.37 -16.52 -30.24
CA LYS A 22 -2.09 -17.78 -30.37
C LYS A 22 -2.86 -18.12 -29.10
N ARG A 23 -2.21 -18.04 -27.94
CA ARG A 23 -2.85 -18.27 -26.64
C ARG A 23 -4.05 -17.34 -26.44
N MET A 24 -3.98 -16.07 -26.83
CA MET A 24 -5.11 -15.14 -26.74
C MET A 24 -6.26 -15.45 -27.72
N GLY A 25 -6.04 -16.34 -28.70
CA GLY A 25 -7.02 -16.69 -29.73
C GLY A 25 -7.07 -15.71 -30.92
N PHE A 26 -6.06 -14.86 -31.06
CA PHE A 26 -5.98 -13.84 -32.12
C PHE A 26 -5.36 -14.34 -33.42
N ILE A 27 -4.45 -15.32 -33.34
CA ILE A 27 -3.82 -15.99 -34.49
C ILE A 27 -3.86 -17.51 -34.29
N LYS A 28 -3.63 -18.28 -35.37
CA LYS A 28 -3.74 -19.76 -35.33
C LYS A 28 -2.43 -20.51 -35.23
N TYR A 29 -1.30 -19.87 -35.56
CA TYR A 29 0.02 -20.50 -35.62
C TYR A 29 0.83 -20.20 -34.35
N GLU A 30 1.78 -21.08 -34.04
CA GLU A 30 2.77 -20.89 -32.97
C GLU A 30 4.18 -20.90 -33.55
N LYS A 31 5.16 -20.57 -32.72
CA LYS A 31 6.56 -20.60 -33.10
C LYS A 31 7.40 -21.21 -31.99
N HIS A 32 8.14 -22.25 -32.34
CA HIS A 32 9.10 -22.90 -31.44
C HIS A 32 10.52 -22.37 -31.66
N PRO A 33 11.35 -22.28 -30.62
CA PRO A 33 12.75 -21.92 -30.78
C PRO A 33 13.51 -23.02 -31.53
N SER A 34 14.29 -22.62 -32.53
CA SER A 34 15.20 -23.56 -33.21
C SER A 34 16.39 -23.92 -32.31
N GLN A 35 16.91 -25.14 -32.40
CA GLN A 35 18.13 -25.56 -31.70
C GLN A 35 19.32 -24.60 -31.92
N SER A 36 19.50 -24.09 -33.15
CA SER A 36 20.54 -23.08 -33.43
C SER A 36 20.36 -21.78 -32.65
N LEU A 37 19.12 -21.37 -32.35
CA LEU A 37 18.84 -20.16 -31.57
C LEU A 37 19.22 -20.39 -30.11
N ILE A 38 18.85 -21.54 -29.55
CA ILE A 38 19.18 -21.94 -28.17
C ILE A 38 20.69 -21.95 -27.98
N TYR A 39 21.45 -22.63 -28.84
CA TYR A 39 22.91 -22.70 -28.72
C TYR A 39 23.62 -21.36 -28.91
N LYS A 40 23.15 -20.53 -29.84
CA LYS A 40 23.68 -19.16 -29.98
C LYS A 40 23.40 -18.32 -28.74
N THR A 41 22.21 -18.47 -28.15
CA THR A 41 21.82 -17.77 -26.92
C THR A 41 22.71 -18.20 -25.75
N ILE A 42 22.93 -19.50 -25.55
CA ILE A 42 23.80 -20.02 -24.48
C ILE A 42 25.24 -19.51 -24.65
N ARG A 43 25.82 -19.57 -25.86
CA ARG A 43 27.18 -19.06 -26.12
C ARG A 43 27.29 -17.57 -25.85
N PHE A 44 26.29 -16.80 -26.26
CA PHE A 44 26.23 -15.37 -26.01
C PHE A 44 26.15 -15.09 -24.50
N LEU A 45 25.27 -15.76 -23.76
CA LEU A 45 25.12 -15.61 -22.31
C LEU A 45 26.39 -15.99 -21.56
N ASP A 46 27.05 -17.09 -21.93
CA ASP A 46 28.31 -17.50 -21.29
C ASP A 46 29.39 -16.43 -21.48
N PHE A 47 29.52 -15.89 -22.70
CA PHE A 47 30.47 -14.81 -22.99
C PHE A 47 30.15 -13.50 -22.27
N GLU A 48 28.90 -13.02 -22.31
CA GLU A 48 28.52 -11.76 -21.68
C GLU A 48 28.58 -11.82 -20.14
N THR A 49 28.21 -12.95 -19.53
CA THR A 49 28.24 -13.11 -18.06
C THR A 49 29.66 -13.23 -17.50
N MET A 50 30.67 -13.49 -18.34
CA MET A 50 32.08 -13.47 -17.92
C MET A 50 32.67 -12.05 -17.87
N LYS A 51 32.01 -11.05 -18.47
CA LYS A 51 32.49 -9.66 -18.45
C LYS A 51 32.23 -9.03 -17.08
N LYS A 52 33.30 -8.77 -16.32
CA LYS A 52 33.21 -8.13 -14.99
C LYS A 52 32.82 -6.63 -15.01
N LYS A 53 32.94 -5.95 -16.16
CA LYS A 53 32.52 -4.55 -16.36
C LYS A 53 31.61 -4.47 -17.61
N ASP A 54 30.61 -3.59 -17.58
CA ASP A 54 29.69 -3.27 -18.68
C ASP A 54 28.68 -4.37 -19.09
N CYS A 55 28.32 -5.25 -18.16
CA CYS A 55 27.32 -6.29 -18.39
C CYS A 55 25.89 -5.69 -18.36
N ASP A 56 25.13 -5.85 -19.45
CA ASP A 56 23.72 -5.43 -19.50
C ASP A 56 22.84 -6.50 -18.83
N ILE A 57 22.63 -6.33 -17.52
CA ILE A 57 21.89 -7.26 -16.67
C ILE A 57 20.45 -7.42 -17.15
N ASN A 58 19.77 -6.32 -17.52
CA ASN A 58 18.39 -6.37 -18.00
C ASN A 58 18.28 -7.24 -19.26
N TYR A 59 19.25 -7.11 -20.16
CA TYR A 59 19.31 -7.93 -21.36
C TYR A 59 19.55 -9.41 -21.06
N ILE A 60 20.46 -9.73 -20.14
CA ILE A 60 20.74 -11.12 -19.77
C ILE A 60 19.54 -11.77 -19.10
N ILE A 61 18.93 -11.10 -18.13
CA ILE A 61 17.73 -11.59 -17.46
C ILE A 61 16.63 -11.80 -18.52
N MET A 62 16.40 -10.85 -19.43
CA MET A 62 15.43 -10.96 -20.53
C MET A 62 15.62 -12.21 -21.38
N LEU A 63 16.84 -12.46 -21.86
CA LEU A 63 17.14 -13.64 -22.67
C LEU A 63 16.96 -14.95 -21.87
N ILE A 64 17.42 -14.98 -20.61
CA ILE A 64 17.24 -16.16 -19.74
C ILE A 64 15.76 -16.43 -19.55
N GLY A 65 14.95 -15.41 -19.21
CA GLY A 65 13.52 -15.54 -18.99
C GLY A 65 12.78 -16.02 -20.24
N LEU A 66 13.04 -15.41 -21.41
CA LEU A 66 12.41 -15.84 -22.67
C LEU A 66 12.86 -17.24 -23.10
N MET A 67 14.13 -17.58 -22.92
CA MET A 67 14.63 -18.91 -23.23
C MET A 67 14.01 -19.96 -22.30
N TRP A 68 13.96 -19.67 -20.99
CA TRP A 68 13.35 -20.54 -19.98
C TRP A 68 11.86 -20.78 -20.25
N GLU A 69 11.12 -19.76 -20.66
CA GLU A 69 9.67 -19.86 -20.91
C GLU A 69 9.33 -20.74 -22.14
N HIS A 70 10.14 -20.68 -23.19
CA HIS A 70 9.79 -21.27 -24.50
C HIS A 70 10.58 -22.53 -24.87
N ILE A 71 11.60 -22.89 -24.10
CA ILE A 71 12.34 -24.12 -24.33
C ILE A 71 11.53 -25.34 -23.89
N ASN A 72 11.74 -26.46 -24.58
CA ASN A 72 11.21 -27.74 -24.13
C ASN A 72 12.10 -28.29 -22.99
N HIS A 73 11.62 -28.20 -21.75
CA HIS A 73 12.32 -28.70 -20.56
C HIS A 73 12.45 -30.23 -20.51
N GLU A 74 11.67 -30.97 -21.31
CA GLU A 74 11.86 -32.43 -21.47
C GLU A 74 13.07 -32.76 -22.36
N GLU A 75 13.46 -31.84 -23.25
CA GLU A 75 14.57 -32.02 -24.20
C GLU A 75 15.86 -31.36 -23.71
N TYR A 76 15.75 -30.22 -23.00
CA TYR A 76 16.88 -29.41 -22.58
C TYR A 76 16.82 -29.10 -21.08
N ASP A 77 17.77 -29.63 -20.30
CA ASP A 77 18.04 -29.17 -18.94
C ASP A 77 19.06 -28.01 -18.98
N ILE A 78 18.55 -26.78 -18.89
CA ILE A 78 19.38 -25.56 -18.82
C ILE A 78 19.55 -25.01 -17.40
N ARG A 79 19.00 -25.67 -16.37
CA ARG A 79 19.01 -25.19 -14.97
C ARG A 79 20.40 -24.81 -14.53
N LYS A 80 21.35 -25.73 -14.69
CA LYS A 80 22.74 -25.58 -14.22
C LYS A 80 23.45 -24.40 -14.88
N LEU A 81 23.17 -24.16 -16.15
CA LEU A 81 23.70 -23.01 -16.89
C LEU A 81 23.10 -21.70 -16.37
N VAL A 82 21.80 -21.67 -16.13
CA VAL A 82 21.10 -20.48 -15.61
C VAL A 82 21.58 -20.13 -14.21
N VAL A 83 21.72 -21.10 -13.30
CA VAL A 83 22.28 -20.91 -11.95
C VAL A 83 23.66 -20.27 -12.01
N LYS A 84 24.53 -20.80 -12.88
CA LYS A 84 25.89 -20.30 -13.11
C LYS A 84 25.88 -18.87 -13.67
N PHE A 85 25.08 -18.60 -14.70
CA PHE A 85 25.00 -17.29 -15.36
C PHE A 85 24.47 -16.21 -14.41
N LEU A 86 23.40 -16.48 -13.68
CA LEU A 86 22.80 -15.54 -12.74
C LEU A 86 23.69 -15.28 -11.52
N SER A 87 24.42 -16.30 -11.05
CA SER A 87 25.39 -16.13 -9.95
C SER A 87 26.56 -15.23 -10.36
N ARG A 88 27.04 -15.33 -11.61
CA ARG A 88 28.15 -14.48 -12.12
C ARG A 88 27.82 -13.00 -12.18
N ILE A 89 26.56 -12.65 -12.47
CA ILE A 89 26.12 -11.26 -12.63
C ILE A 89 25.52 -10.67 -11.34
N GLY A 90 25.59 -11.40 -10.21
CA GLY A 90 25.11 -10.89 -8.93
C GLY A 90 23.60 -11.03 -8.70
N TYR A 91 22.93 -11.94 -9.41
CA TYR A 91 21.49 -12.23 -9.25
C TYR A 91 21.22 -13.69 -8.86
N PRO A 92 21.95 -14.29 -7.90
CA PRO A 92 21.79 -15.70 -7.59
C PRO A 92 20.39 -16.03 -7.07
N THR A 93 19.68 -15.11 -6.42
CA THR A 93 18.30 -15.32 -5.96
C THR A 93 17.32 -15.59 -7.11
N SER A 94 17.53 -15.00 -8.28
CA SER A 94 16.69 -15.26 -9.46
C SER A 94 16.87 -16.69 -9.99
N ALA A 95 17.99 -17.35 -9.68
CA ALA A 95 18.23 -18.72 -10.10
C ALA A 95 17.38 -19.74 -9.32
N ILE A 96 16.82 -19.36 -8.16
CA ILE A 96 15.92 -20.21 -7.37
C ILE A 96 14.72 -20.65 -8.21
N ILE A 97 14.29 -19.82 -9.18
CA ILE A 97 13.21 -20.13 -10.12
C ILE A 97 13.48 -21.43 -10.90
N CYS A 98 14.74 -21.73 -11.19
CA CYS A 98 15.14 -22.87 -12.01
C CYS A 98 15.44 -24.13 -11.21
N ASP A 99 15.56 -24.05 -9.89
CA ASP A 99 16.06 -25.14 -9.05
C ASP A 99 15.05 -25.55 -7.97
N GLU A 100 14.18 -26.50 -8.31
CA GLU A 100 13.17 -27.02 -7.39
C GLU A 100 13.77 -27.66 -6.13
N GLY A 101 15.02 -28.12 -6.20
CA GLY A 101 15.76 -28.70 -5.07
C GLY A 101 16.52 -27.69 -4.19
N PHE A 102 16.36 -26.37 -4.42
CA PHE A 102 17.01 -25.35 -3.61
C PHE A 102 16.64 -25.47 -2.12
N ASP A 103 17.64 -25.67 -1.27
CA ASP A 103 17.49 -25.72 0.17
C ASP A 103 17.33 -24.29 0.71
N LYS A 104 16.09 -23.92 1.04
CA LYS A 104 15.74 -22.59 1.55
C LYS A 104 16.29 -22.30 2.95
N GLU A 105 16.58 -23.33 3.74
CA GLU A 105 17.11 -23.15 5.10
C GLU A 105 18.61 -22.89 5.06
N LYS A 106 19.33 -23.61 4.20
CA LYS A 106 20.79 -23.48 4.07
C LYS A 106 21.20 -22.47 2.99
N GLY A 107 20.28 -22.08 2.11
CA GLY A 107 20.55 -21.21 0.97
C GLY A 107 21.46 -21.87 -0.07
N ILE A 108 21.29 -23.17 -0.33
CA ILE A 108 22.16 -23.98 -1.19
C ILE A 108 21.38 -24.52 -2.39
N PHE A 109 21.96 -24.40 -3.58
CA PHE A 109 21.43 -24.98 -4.82
C PHE A 109 21.76 -26.46 -4.95
N SER A 110 20.93 -27.22 -5.68
CA SER A 110 21.22 -28.61 -6.03
C SER A 110 22.49 -28.69 -6.87
N SER A 111 23.28 -29.77 -6.66
CA SER A 111 24.61 -29.95 -7.24
C SER A 111 24.70 -29.66 -8.74
N LEU A 112 25.83 -29.07 -9.13
CA LEU A 112 26.21 -28.88 -10.54
C LEU A 112 27.03 -30.08 -11.03
N ASP A 113 27.00 -30.39 -12.33
CA ASP A 113 27.68 -31.57 -12.90
C ASP A 113 29.21 -31.46 -12.94
N SER A 114 29.75 -30.29 -12.58
CA SER A 114 31.17 -29.97 -12.67
C SER A 114 31.63 -29.33 -11.37
N TRP A 115 32.62 -29.94 -10.73
CA TRP A 115 33.30 -29.40 -9.54
C TRP A 115 33.87 -28.00 -9.78
N ILE A 116 34.37 -27.72 -10.99
CA ILE A 116 34.88 -26.38 -11.32
C ILE A 116 33.75 -25.37 -11.35
N ASP A 117 32.59 -25.74 -11.90
CA ASP A 117 31.42 -24.86 -11.94
C ASP A 117 30.81 -24.69 -10.55
N GLU A 118 30.84 -25.72 -9.72
CA GLU A 118 30.39 -25.67 -8.33
C GLU A 118 31.26 -24.73 -7.50
N VAL A 119 32.58 -24.86 -7.58
CA VAL A 119 33.54 -23.95 -6.92
C VAL A 119 33.37 -22.52 -7.44
N SER A 120 33.31 -22.32 -8.76
CA SER A 120 33.16 -21.00 -9.38
C SER A 120 31.83 -20.33 -8.98
N THR A 121 30.72 -21.08 -9.03
CA THR A 121 29.40 -20.60 -8.63
C THR A 121 29.37 -20.24 -7.16
N THR A 122 29.93 -21.10 -6.29
CA THR A 122 30.03 -20.86 -4.85
C THR A 122 30.83 -19.58 -4.57
N ILE A 123 31.98 -19.39 -5.22
CA ILE A 123 32.79 -18.16 -5.05
C ILE A 123 32.01 -16.91 -5.43
N ASN A 124 31.23 -16.95 -6.52
CA ASN A 124 30.41 -15.81 -6.91
C ASN A 124 29.27 -15.55 -5.92
N GLN A 125 28.67 -16.61 -5.37
CA GLN A 125 27.59 -16.51 -4.37
C GLN A 125 28.09 -15.98 -3.03
N LEU A 126 29.29 -16.37 -2.57
CA LEU A 126 29.89 -15.91 -1.31
C LEU A 126 29.91 -14.39 -1.16
N ASN A 127 30.07 -13.64 -2.25
CA ASN A 127 30.04 -12.17 -2.20
C ASN A 127 28.67 -11.59 -1.82
N ASN A 128 27.61 -12.38 -1.99
CA ASN A 128 26.21 -12.01 -1.77
C ASN A 128 25.57 -12.77 -0.61
N GLU A 129 26.34 -13.54 0.13
CA GLU A 129 25.89 -14.24 1.32
C GLU A 129 25.99 -13.32 2.55
N ILE A 130 24.95 -13.39 3.38
CA ILE A 130 24.92 -12.72 4.69
C ILE A 130 24.43 -13.71 5.74
N TYR A 131 24.68 -13.37 7.00
CA TYR A 131 24.20 -14.11 8.16
C TYR A 131 23.35 -13.19 9.04
N VAL A 132 22.22 -13.70 9.50
CA VAL A 132 21.38 -13.09 10.54
C VAL A 132 21.28 -14.12 11.66
N GLY A 133 22.00 -13.88 12.75
CA GLY A 133 22.27 -14.95 13.72
C GLY A 133 23.01 -16.11 13.04
N ASP A 134 22.51 -17.33 13.21
CA ASP A 134 23.07 -18.54 12.58
C ASP A 134 22.45 -18.86 11.20
N ILE A 135 21.55 -18.00 10.71
CA ILE A 135 20.78 -18.26 9.50
C ILE A 135 21.43 -17.55 8.31
N LYS A 136 21.71 -18.34 7.27
CA LYS A 136 22.29 -17.87 6.02
C LYS A 136 21.21 -17.37 5.06
N TYR A 137 21.43 -16.18 4.49
CA TYR A 137 20.61 -15.62 3.43
C TYR A 137 21.46 -15.29 2.21
N LEU A 138 20.87 -15.46 1.03
CA LEU A 138 21.48 -15.12 -0.25
C LEU A 138 20.78 -13.90 -0.83
N LEU A 139 21.55 -12.88 -1.19
CA LEU A 139 21.06 -11.60 -1.70
C LEU A 139 21.43 -11.40 -3.17
N THR A 140 20.86 -10.37 -3.81
CA THR A 140 21.42 -9.80 -5.04
C THR A 140 22.55 -8.82 -4.72
N ASP A 141 23.41 -8.50 -5.69
CA ASP A 141 24.44 -7.47 -5.55
C ASP A 141 23.84 -6.14 -5.09
N PHE A 142 22.64 -5.78 -5.57
CA PHE A 142 21.94 -4.57 -5.15
C PHE A 142 21.53 -4.62 -3.67
N GLN A 143 20.91 -5.72 -3.25
CA GLN A 143 20.52 -5.93 -1.86
C GLN A 143 21.76 -5.95 -0.94
N LYS A 144 22.86 -6.59 -1.36
CA LYS A 144 24.11 -6.61 -0.60
C LYS A 144 24.70 -5.21 -0.39
N ARG A 145 24.67 -4.35 -1.42
CA ARG A 145 25.09 -2.94 -1.28
C ARG A 145 24.26 -2.15 -0.26
N ILE A 146 22.94 -2.37 -0.23
CA ILE A 146 22.07 -1.77 0.80
C ILE A 146 22.48 -2.27 2.19
N TRP A 147 22.62 -3.59 2.34
CA TRP A 147 23.00 -4.23 3.60
C TRP A 147 24.30 -3.66 4.18
N ASP A 148 25.31 -3.46 3.34
CA ASP A 148 26.61 -2.93 3.75
C ASP A 148 26.57 -1.43 4.06
N SER A 149 25.81 -0.65 3.30
CA SER A 149 25.66 0.79 3.52
C SER A 149 24.93 1.11 4.82
N MET A 150 23.99 0.25 5.25
CA MET A 150 23.30 0.39 6.54
C MET A 150 24.25 0.31 7.76
N ASP A 151 25.49 -0.15 7.62
CA ASP A 151 26.49 -0.10 8.69
C ASP A 151 27.26 1.22 8.77
N GLN A 152 27.29 1.98 7.68
CA GLN A 152 28.21 3.11 7.51
C GLN A 152 27.49 4.46 7.47
N ASP A 153 26.33 4.49 6.82
CA ASP A 153 25.66 5.73 6.45
C ASP A 153 24.54 6.10 7.43
N LYS A 154 24.49 7.38 7.82
CA LYS A 154 23.45 7.91 8.71
C LYS A 154 22.09 8.03 8.03
N ILE A 155 22.06 8.39 6.74
CA ILE A 155 20.84 8.44 5.94
C ILE A 155 21.03 7.63 4.65
N LEU A 156 20.16 6.64 4.46
CA LEU A 156 20.05 5.87 3.22
C LEU A 156 18.81 6.30 2.43
N GLY A 157 19.01 6.56 1.14
CA GLY A 157 17.93 6.67 0.15
C GLY A 157 17.98 5.46 -0.77
N ILE A 158 16.91 4.66 -0.80
CA ILE A 158 16.78 3.45 -1.60
C ILE A 158 15.68 3.64 -2.65
N SER A 159 16.06 3.65 -3.93
CA SER A 159 15.14 3.78 -5.06
C SER A 159 15.26 2.55 -5.97
N ALA A 160 14.25 1.69 -6.00
CA ALA A 160 14.27 0.49 -6.84
C ALA A 160 12.86 0.01 -7.21
N PRO A 161 12.68 -0.76 -8.30
CA PRO A 161 11.42 -1.46 -8.58
C PRO A 161 10.86 -2.22 -7.37
N THR A 162 9.55 -2.37 -7.30
CA THR A 162 8.88 -3.07 -6.20
C THR A 162 9.35 -4.52 -6.04
N SER A 163 9.69 -5.18 -7.16
CA SER A 163 10.26 -6.52 -7.24
C SER A 163 11.72 -6.64 -6.76
N ALA A 164 12.43 -5.54 -6.48
CA ALA A 164 13.84 -5.60 -6.08
C ALA A 164 14.08 -6.10 -4.64
N GLY A 165 13.02 -6.24 -3.83
CA GLY A 165 13.12 -6.77 -2.46
C GLY A 165 13.74 -5.81 -1.45
N LYS A 166 13.45 -4.50 -1.57
CA LYS A 166 13.95 -3.45 -0.65
C LYS A 166 13.57 -3.70 0.81
N SER A 167 12.28 -3.89 1.09
CA SER A 167 11.78 -4.07 2.46
C SER A 167 12.32 -5.35 3.11
N PHE A 168 12.61 -6.39 2.31
CA PHE A 168 13.23 -7.62 2.79
C PHE A 168 14.63 -7.41 3.35
N VAL A 169 15.51 -6.69 2.62
CA VAL A 169 16.88 -6.44 3.12
C VAL A 169 16.89 -5.48 4.32
N ILE A 170 16.00 -4.48 4.34
CA ILE A 170 15.84 -3.57 5.49
C ILE A 170 15.44 -4.36 6.74
N LEU A 171 14.43 -5.24 6.62
CA LEU A 171 13.96 -6.12 7.69
C LEU A 171 15.11 -6.97 8.24
N LEU A 172 15.81 -7.72 7.37
CA LEU A 172 16.89 -8.61 7.81
C LEU A 172 18.00 -7.84 8.53
N LYS A 173 18.37 -6.65 8.04
CA LYS A 173 19.43 -5.86 8.64
C LYS A 173 19.04 -5.35 10.01
N LEU A 174 17.81 -4.87 10.16
CA LEU A 174 17.28 -4.41 11.45
C LEU A 174 17.20 -5.55 12.45
N VAL A 175 16.68 -6.72 12.05
CA VAL A 175 16.67 -7.92 12.89
C VAL A 175 18.09 -8.31 13.30
N ASN A 176 19.05 -8.29 12.38
CA ASN A 176 20.45 -8.57 12.69
C ASN A 176 21.04 -7.59 13.70
N ARG A 177 20.81 -6.29 13.55
CA ARG A 177 21.28 -5.26 14.50
C ARG A 177 20.60 -5.41 15.85
N LEU A 178 19.32 -5.77 15.89
CA LEU A 178 18.61 -6.06 17.12
C LEU A 178 19.18 -7.27 17.88
N ILE A 179 20.01 -8.13 17.29
CA ILE A 179 20.71 -9.18 18.05
C ILE A 179 21.75 -8.57 18.98
N TYR A 180 22.49 -7.55 18.51
CA TYR A 180 23.70 -7.03 19.17
C TYR A 180 23.51 -5.66 19.82
N GLU A 181 22.53 -4.88 19.38
CA GLU A 181 22.31 -3.50 19.78
C GLU A 181 20.96 -3.34 20.51
N ASN A 182 20.84 -2.28 21.31
CA ASN A 182 19.60 -1.92 22.01
C ASN A 182 19.13 -0.53 21.56
N PHE A 183 18.23 -0.52 20.58
CA PHE A 183 17.63 0.68 20.01
C PHE A 183 16.16 0.41 19.68
N ASP A 184 15.38 1.49 19.55
CA ASP A 184 14.00 1.42 19.11
C ASP A 184 13.91 1.57 17.59
N ILE A 185 12.92 0.94 16.97
CA ILE A 185 12.61 1.11 15.55
C ILE A 185 11.31 1.86 15.43
N VAL A 186 11.27 2.90 14.59
CA VAL A 186 10.02 3.49 14.11
C VAL A 186 9.93 3.23 12.62
N TYR A 187 9.02 2.35 12.21
CA TYR A 187 8.76 1.99 10.82
C TYR A 187 7.43 2.61 10.39
N ILE A 188 7.51 3.62 9.52
CA ILE A 188 6.36 4.34 8.97
C ILE A 188 5.95 3.70 7.64
N VAL A 189 4.66 3.38 7.52
CA VAL A 189 4.05 2.84 6.30
C VAL A 189 2.74 3.57 5.95
N PRO A 190 2.41 3.72 4.65
CA PRO A 190 1.24 4.48 4.21
C PRO A 190 -0.11 3.84 4.51
N THR A 191 -0.21 2.54 4.81
CA THR A 191 -1.52 1.87 4.94
C THR A 191 -1.57 0.89 6.10
N LEU A 192 -2.77 0.68 6.65
CA LEU A 192 -3.00 -0.34 7.68
C LEU A 192 -2.69 -1.76 7.18
N SER A 193 -2.94 -2.05 5.90
CA SER A 193 -2.59 -3.33 5.29
C SER A 193 -1.07 -3.56 5.31
N LEU A 194 -0.28 -2.56 4.88
CA LEU A 194 1.17 -2.68 4.89
C LEU A 194 1.73 -2.71 6.33
N MET A 195 1.12 -1.98 7.27
CA MET A 195 1.47 -2.03 8.70
C MET A 195 1.35 -3.44 9.26
N ASN A 196 0.27 -4.13 8.93
CA ASN A 196 0.05 -5.51 9.34
C ASN A 196 1.06 -6.46 8.69
N GLN A 197 1.31 -6.31 7.38
CA GLN A 197 2.30 -7.13 6.67
C GLN A 197 3.71 -6.98 7.28
N VAL A 198 4.15 -5.75 7.53
CA VAL A 198 5.46 -5.49 8.15
C VAL A 198 5.49 -6.05 9.58
N THR A 199 4.39 -5.96 10.33
CA THR A 199 4.26 -6.57 11.67
C THR A 199 4.44 -8.09 11.63
N GLU A 200 3.79 -8.76 10.68
CA GLU A 200 3.93 -10.20 10.46
C GLU A 200 5.34 -10.59 10.05
N ASP A 201 5.95 -9.83 9.14
CA ASP A 201 7.30 -10.06 8.66
C ASP A 201 8.34 -9.92 9.80
N PHE A 202 8.23 -8.89 10.64
CA PHE A 202 9.08 -8.74 11.84
C PHE A 202 8.89 -9.88 12.83
N ASN A 203 7.64 -10.23 13.17
CA ASN A 203 7.38 -11.33 14.09
C ASN A 203 7.97 -12.65 13.59
N ARG A 204 7.80 -12.96 12.30
CA ARG A 204 8.33 -14.19 11.70
C ARG A 204 9.85 -14.23 11.78
N GLU A 205 10.56 -13.20 11.35
CA GLU A 205 12.03 -13.21 11.33
C GLU A 205 12.64 -13.13 12.74
N LEU A 206 12.03 -12.40 13.69
CA LEU A 206 12.49 -12.34 15.09
C LEU A 206 12.37 -13.71 15.77
N LYS A 207 11.24 -14.41 15.59
CA LYS A 207 11.05 -15.78 16.09
C LYS A 207 12.07 -16.73 15.48
N LYS A 208 12.31 -16.63 14.17
CA LYS A 208 13.25 -17.49 13.45
C LYS A 208 14.67 -17.37 14.00
N VAL A 209 15.09 -16.17 14.40
CA VAL A 209 16.43 -15.87 14.94
C VAL A 209 16.51 -16.09 16.47
N GLY A 210 15.38 -16.29 17.15
CA GLY A 210 15.33 -16.56 18.59
C GLY A 210 15.50 -15.32 19.47
N ILE A 211 15.05 -14.15 19.00
CA ILE A 211 15.02 -12.94 19.84
C ILE A 211 13.71 -12.94 20.63
N ASP A 212 13.77 -12.96 21.97
CA ASP A 212 12.57 -12.99 22.82
C ASP A 212 12.30 -11.64 23.54
N ASP A 213 13.31 -10.77 23.64
CA ASP A 213 13.23 -9.50 24.38
C ASP A 213 12.87 -8.30 23.49
N TYR A 214 11.75 -8.42 22.77
CA TYR A 214 11.24 -7.37 21.90
C TYR A 214 9.76 -7.07 22.17
N TRP A 215 9.32 -5.92 21.68
CA TRP A 215 7.92 -5.53 21.68
C TRP A 215 7.57 -4.88 20.35
N ILE A 216 6.64 -5.47 19.60
CA ILE A 216 6.09 -4.84 18.40
C ILE A 216 4.78 -4.17 18.78
N SER A 217 4.66 -2.89 18.48
CA SER A 217 3.45 -2.11 18.72
C SER A 217 3.05 -1.30 17.51
N ASN A 218 1.73 -1.21 17.29
CA ASN A 218 1.16 -0.41 16.22
C ASN A 218 0.70 0.95 16.72
N THR A 219 0.91 1.27 17.99
CA THR A 219 0.60 2.54 18.66
C THR A 219 1.76 2.94 19.57
N PHE A 220 1.87 4.24 19.85
CA PHE A 220 2.82 4.72 20.84
C PHE A 220 2.23 4.54 22.26
N SER A 221 3.05 4.10 23.21
CA SER A 221 2.69 4.07 24.63
C SER A 221 3.79 4.75 25.44
N ASN A 222 3.39 5.61 26.37
CA ASN A 222 4.31 6.32 27.26
C ASN A 222 4.80 5.43 28.42
N VAL A 223 4.27 4.20 28.55
CA VAL A 223 4.71 3.26 29.57
C VAL A 223 6.06 2.69 29.16
N HIS A 224 7.12 3.32 29.65
CA HIS A 224 8.49 2.88 29.37
C HIS A 224 8.73 1.46 29.90
N ARG A 225 8.72 0.47 29.00
CA ARG A 225 9.39 -0.80 29.25
C ARG A 225 10.90 -0.54 29.14
N ASN A 226 11.49 -0.15 30.27
CA ASN A 226 12.86 0.37 30.32
C ASN A 226 13.91 -0.60 29.74
N ASN A 227 13.64 -1.92 29.66
CA ASN A 227 14.62 -2.90 29.17
C ASN A 227 14.32 -3.55 27.80
N LYS A 228 13.09 -3.50 27.27
CA LYS A 228 12.77 -4.17 25.99
C LYS A 228 13.13 -3.30 24.77
N LYS A 229 13.45 -3.97 23.65
CA LYS A 229 13.61 -3.36 22.32
C LYS A 229 12.23 -3.08 21.72
N ASN A 230 11.89 -1.82 21.46
CA ASN A 230 10.57 -1.48 20.92
C ASN A 230 10.63 -1.33 19.39
N ILE A 231 9.68 -1.95 18.71
CA ILE A 231 9.51 -1.90 17.26
C ILE A 231 8.12 -1.31 16.99
N TYR A 232 8.09 -0.02 16.70
CA TYR A 232 6.87 0.69 16.38
C TYR A 232 6.61 0.60 14.87
N ILE A 233 5.56 -0.12 14.47
CA ILE A 233 5.15 -0.24 13.06
C ILE A 233 3.84 0.51 12.92
N MET A 234 3.87 1.69 12.32
CA MET A 234 2.77 2.65 12.43
C MET A 234 2.49 3.35 11.11
N THR A 235 1.24 3.78 10.95
CA THR A 235 0.90 4.74 9.90
C THR A 235 1.33 6.14 10.31
N GLN A 236 1.43 7.05 9.35
CA GLN A 236 1.79 8.44 9.61
C GLN A 236 0.84 9.12 10.63
N GLU A 237 -0.44 8.78 10.62
CA GLU A 237 -1.44 9.34 11.55
C GLU A 237 -1.18 8.90 12.99
N LYS A 238 -0.75 7.66 13.21
CA LYS A 238 -0.43 7.15 14.54
C LYS A 238 0.90 7.70 15.05
N ALA A 239 1.89 7.84 14.17
CA ALA A 239 3.18 8.42 14.50
C ALA A 239 3.05 9.90 14.91
N ILE A 240 2.30 10.71 14.15
CA ILE A 240 2.10 12.13 14.49
C ILE A 240 1.31 12.31 15.80
N SER A 241 0.37 11.40 16.12
CA SER A 241 -0.41 11.45 17.38
C SER A 241 0.50 11.40 18.61
N ALA A 242 1.60 10.63 18.54
CA ALA A 242 2.57 10.56 19.64
C ALA A 242 3.20 11.93 19.96
N PHE A 243 3.46 12.76 18.94
CA PHE A 243 3.99 14.13 19.08
C PHE A 243 2.95 15.16 19.52
N THR A 244 1.68 14.75 19.56
CA THR A 244 0.56 15.55 20.04
C THR A 244 0.21 15.21 21.47
N GLU A 245 0.33 13.94 21.86
CA GLU A 245 -0.01 13.45 23.19
C GLU A 245 1.13 13.64 24.21
N VAL A 246 2.37 13.49 23.78
CA VAL A 246 3.55 13.55 24.64
C VAL A 246 4.52 14.60 24.12
N GLU A 247 5.13 15.35 25.04
CA GLU A 247 6.09 16.42 24.68
C GLU A 247 7.35 15.86 24.01
N ILE A 248 7.82 14.70 24.46
CA ILE A 248 9.04 14.04 23.96
C ILE A 248 8.75 12.55 23.70
N PRO A 249 8.01 12.19 22.64
CA PRO A 249 7.80 10.80 22.28
C PRO A 249 9.09 10.18 21.72
N PHE A 250 9.19 8.85 21.76
CA PHE A 250 10.34 8.08 21.25
C PHE A 250 11.67 8.60 21.82
N SER A 251 11.89 8.44 23.13
CA SER A 251 13.03 9.03 23.84
C SER A 251 14.33 8.21 23.76
N LYS A 252 14.26 6.90 23.50
CA LYS A 252 15.44 6.04 23.30
C LYS A 252 16.11 6.29 21.94
N ASP A 253 17.37 5.92 21.81
CA ASP A 253 18.06 5.86 20.52
C ASP A 253 17.24 5.06 19.51
N LEU A 254 17.03 5.61 18.32
CA LEU A 254 16.11 5.02 17.35
C LEU A 254 16.62 5.01 15.91
N VAL A 255 16.15 4.01 15.15
CA VAL A 255 16.26 3.94 13.69
C VAL A 255 14.88 4.25 13.10
N LEU A 256 14.83 5.24 12.20
CA LEU A 256 13.62 5.61 11.47
C LEU A 256 13.63 4.96 10.10
N VAL A 257 12.59 4.20 9.77
CA VAL A 257 12.34 3.67 8.44
C VAL A 257 11.09 4.32 7.88
N VAL A 258 11.20 4.85 6.66
CA VAL A 258 10.09 5.42 5.90
C VAL A 258 9.99 4.67 4.60
N ASP A 259 9.03 3.76 4.51
CA ASP A 259 8.79 2.96 3.32
C ASP A 259 7.66 3.57 2.47
N GLU A 260 7.72 3.35 1.16
CA GLU A 260 6.83 3.95 0.17
C GLU A 260 6.78 5.50 0.26
N ILE A 261 7.95 6.15 0.36
CA ILE A 261 8.09 7.62 0.51
C ILE A 261 7.42 8.42 -0.62
N GLN A 262 7.22 7.82 -1.81
CA GLN A 262 6.57 8.48 -2.95
C GLN A 262 5.17 8.99 -2.62
N ASN A 263 4.52 8.48 -1.58
CA ASN A 263 3.21 8.96 -1.16
C ASN A 263 3.22 10.44 -0.75
N ILE A 264 4.39 11.04 -0.48
CA ILE A 264 4.50 12.49 -0.22
C ILE A 264 4.19 13.34 -1.45
N GLU A 265 4.28 12.80 -2.67
CA GLU A 265 4.09 13.54 -3.92
C GLU A 265 2.76 14.32 -3.96
N ARG A 266 1.66 13.72 -3.49
CA ARG A 266 0.32 14.33 -3.54
C ARG A 266 0.11 15.45 -2.51
N MET A 267 1.16 15.88 -1.81
CA MET A 267 1.10 16.97 -0.83
C MET A 267 0.64 18.30 -1.43
N GLU A 268 0.86 18.52 -2.73
CA GLU A 268 0.39 19.70 -3.47
C GLU A 268 -1.13 19.68 -3.70
N GLU A 269 -1.76 18.51 -3.73
CA GLU A 269 -3.20 18.37 -3.85
C GLU A 269 -3.88 18.90 -2.58
N SER A 270 -4.89 19.76 -2.74
CA SER A 270 -5.61 20.39 -1.62
C SER A 270 -6.28 19.36 -0.71
N ASP A 271 -6.77 18.27 -1.29
CA ASP A 271 -7.63 17.29 -0.61
C ASP A 271 -6.85 16.11 -0.01
N ASP A 272 -5.57 15.92 -0.38
CA ASP A 272 -4.76 14.84 0.17
C ASP A 272 -4.16 15.20 1.53
N GLN A 273 -4.93 14.93 2.58
CA GLN A 273 -4.50 15.11 3.95
C GLN A 273 -3.41 14.10 4.37
N ARG A 274 -3.36 12.91 3.79
CA ARG A 274 -2.47 11.83 4.25
C ARG A 274 -1.03 12.12 3.88
N SER A 275 -0.83 12.62 2.66
CA SER A 275 0.48 13.05 2.14
C SER A 275 1.08 14.18 2.98
N LYS A 276 0.23 15.12 3.42
CA LYS A 276 0.60 16.22 4.34
C LYS A 276 0.95 15.70 5.74
N ILE A 277 0.18 14.77 6.29
CA ILE A 277 0.46 14.14 7.59
C ILE A 277 1.81 13.42 7.55
N LEU A 278 2.10 12.68 6.47
CA LEU A 278 3.39 12.00 6.31
C LEU A 278 4.54 13.02 6.32
N PHE A 279 4.45 14.08 5.53
CA PHE A 279 5.46 15.15 5.51
C PHE A 279 5.68 15.78 6.89
N ASP A 280 4.60 16.19 7.57
CA ASP A 280 4.65 16.77 8.93
C ASP A 280 5.30 15.81 9.94
N THR A 281 5.00 14.51 9.84
CA THR A 281 5.59 13.47 10.69
C THR A 281 7.10 13.40 10.52
N LEU A 282 7.59 13.42 9.27
CA LEU A 282 9.02 13.39 8.98
C LEU A 282 9.74 14.62 9.49
N LEU A 283 9.09 15.79 9.42
CA LEU A 283 9.62 17.02 10.01
C LEU A 283 9.75 16.93 11.53
N GLU A 284 8.83 16.29 12.23
CA GLU A 284 8.99 16.07 13.69
C GLU A 284 10.22 15.22 13.98
N PHE A 285 10.45 14.15 13.21
CA PHE A 285 11.65 13.32 13.32
C PHE A 285 12.94 14.06 12.93
N ARG A 286 12.91 14.97 11.94
CA ARG A 286 14.06 15.80 11.55
C ARG A 286 14.68 16.54 12.74
N TYR A 287 13.87 17.00 13.67
CA TYR A 287 14.35 17.77 14.83
C TYR A 287 14.71 16.91 16.04
N LYS A 288 14.55 15.58 15.97
CA LYS A 288 14.95 14.66 17.04
C LYS A 288 16.44 14.34 16.97
N LYS A 289 17.14 14.52 18.08
CA LYS A 289 18.60 14.27 18.17
C LYS A 289 18.97 12.80 18.34
N ASN A 290 18.05 11.99 18.84
CA ASN A 290 18.22 10.57 19.14
C ASN A 290 17.89 9.64 17.95
N VAL A 291 17.71 10.20 16.74
CA VAL A 291 17.57 9.42 15.50
C VAL A 291 18.96 9.11 14.97
N ASN A 292 19.42 7.88 15.22
CA ASN A 292 20.77 7.44 14.90
C ASN A 292 20.93 7.09 13.42
N GLN A 293 19.87 6.61 12.78
CA GLN A 293 19.85 6.31 11.34
C GLN A 293 18.46 6.55 10.75
N ILE A 294 18.42 6.99 9.49
CA ILE A 294 17.20 7.23 8.71
C ILE A 294 17.28 6.44 7.42
N ILE A 295 16.24 5.68 7.10
CA ILE A 295 16.13 4.88 5.89
C ILE A 295 14.89 5.33 5.14
N ILE A 296 15.08 5.81 3.92
CA ILE A 296 14.01 6.25 3.04
C ILE A 296 13.96 5.27 1.86
N SER A 297 12.79 4.66 1.62
CA SER A 297 12.59 3.66 0.58
C SER A 297 11.37 4.02 -0.28
N GLY A 298 11.50 3.86 -1.60
CA GLY A 298 10.38 3.91 -2.53
C GLY A 298 10.75 3.45 -3.94
N PRO A 299 9.77 3.29 -4.85
CA PRO A 299 10.03 2.91 -6.22
C PRO A 299 10.27 4.13 -7.10
N ARG A 300 11.38 4.08 -7.87
CA ARG A 300 11.62 4.92 -9.07
C ARG A 300 11.58 6.42 -8.77
N ILE A 301 12.19 6.81 -7.66
CA ILE A 301 12.35 8.20 -7.24
C ILE A 301 13.59 8.79 -7.90
N GLU A 302 13.44 9.95 -8.50
CA GLU A 302 14.56 10.72 -9.05
C GLU A 302 15.30 11.45 -7.92
N LYS A 303 16.64 11.42 -7.94
CA LYS A 303 17.50 12.13 -6.98
C LYS A 303 17.07 11.91 -5.52
N ILE A 304 16.95 10.64 -5.10
CA ILE A 304 16.58 10.30 -3.71
C ILE A 304 17.57 10.88 -2.69
N ASN A 305 18.80 11.17 -3.11
CA ASN A 305 19.77 11.95 -2.34
C ASN A 305 19.24 13.35 -1.94
N ASN A 306 18.60 14.06 -2.88
CA ASN A 306 18.02 15.38 -2.63
C ASN A 306 16.83 15.29 -1.66
N VAL A 307 16.06 14.21 -1.72
CA VAL A 307 14.91 13.99 -0.83
C VAL A 307 15.36 13.96 0.63
N GLY A 308 16.40 13.18 0.95
CA GLY A 308 16.91 13.12 2.31
C GLY A 308 17.58 14.43 2.75
N LEU A 309 18.24 15.15 1.84
CA LEU A 309 18.76 16.50 2.12
C LEU A 309 17.64 17.50 2.41
N ASN A 310 16.56 17.50 1.62
CA ASN A 310 15.44 18.42 1.80
C ASN A 310 14.65 18.12 3.09
N LEU A 311 14.38 16.83 3.35
CA LEU A 311 13.60 16.40 4.51
C LEU A 311 14.39 16.47 5.81
N PHE A 312 15.67 16.08 5.80
CA PHE A 312 16.46 15.90 7.03
C PHE A 312 17.66 16.83 7.16
N GLY A 313 18.01 17.59 6.12
CA GLY A 313 19.13 18.55 6.12
C GLY A 313 20.51 17.92 6.09
N ILE A 314 20.62 16.64 5.69
CA ILE A 314 21.88 15.87 5.68
C ILE A 314 22.01 15.16 4.33
N ASP A 315 23.22 15.14 3.77
CA ASP A 315 23.52 14.40 2.55
C ASP A 315 23.17 12.91 2.70
N THR A 316 22.50 12.38 1.68
CA THR A 316 21.96 11.03 1.68
C THR A 316 22.70 10.15 0.71
N LYS A 317 23.08 8.94 1.15
CA LYS A 317 23.68 7.95 0.26
C LYS A 317 22.61 7.37 -0.65
N ASP A 318 22.77 7.56 -1.96
CA ASP A 318 21.87 7.05 -2.97
C ASP A 318 22.19 5.60 -3.35
N HIS A 319 21.19 4.74 -3.21
CA HIS A 319 21.16 3.39 -3.76
C HIS A 319 19.99 3.27 -4.74
N THR A 320 20.27 3.58 -6.00
CA THR A 320 19.30 3.45 -7.09
C THR A 320 19.59 2.24 -7.98
N THR A 321 18.55 1.50 -8.36
CA THR A 321 18.61 0.53 -9.47
C THR A 321 17.33 0.55 -10.28
N ASP A 322 17.45 0.45 -11.59
CA ASP A 322 16.30 0.26 -12.50
C ASP A 322 16.13 -1.22 -12.90
N VAL A 323 17.02 -2.11 -12.43
CA VAL A 323 16.97 -3.54 -12.75
C VAL A 323 15.89 -4.23 -11.92
N SER A 324 14.98 -4.90 -12.60
CA SER A 324 13.99 -5.77 -11.98
C SER A 324 14.41 -7.24 -12.13
N PRO A 325 14.44 -8.04 -11.05
CA PRO A 325 14.65 -9.49 -11.13
C PRO A 325 13.59 -10.22 -11.97
N VAL A 326 12.43 -9.58 -12.14
CA VAL A 326 11.28 -10.06 -12.90
C VAL A 326 11.06 -9.15 -14.09
N ILE A 327 11.05 -9.70 -15.30
CA ILE A 327 10.85 -8.94 -16.53
C ILE A 327 9.38 -8.62 -16.70
N ASN A 328 9.05 -7.39 -17.10
CA ASN A 328 7.69 -7.02 -17.46
C ASN A 328 7.53 -6.87 -18.97
N LEU A 329 6.69 -7.70 -19.57
CA LEU A 329 6.25 -7.57 -20.97
C LEU A 329 4.83 -7.04 -21.03
N THR A 330 4.61 -6.01 -21.83
CA THR A 330 3.26 -5.43 -22.01
C THR A 330 2.75 -5.72 -23.41
N TYR A 331 1.53 -6.23 -23.49
CA TYR A 331 0.80 -6.49 -24.72
C TYR A 331 -0.35 -5.51 -24.83
N SER A 332 -0.56 -4.92 -26.00
CA SER A 332 -1.72 -4.05 -26.22
C SER A 332 -2.48 -4.42 -27.49
N LEU A 333 -3.78 -4.14 -27.46
CA LEU A 333 -4.62 -4.17 -28.65
C LEU A 333 -4.74 -2.78 -29.23
N ARG A 334 -4.41 -2.66 -30.51
CA ARG A 334 -4.55 -1.41 -31.24
C ARG A 334 -5.30 -1.60 -32.55
N LYS A 335 -6.19 -0.66 -32.85
CA LYS A 335 -6.86 -0.58 -34.15
C LYS A 335 -6.10 0.41 -35.04
N LYS A 336 -5.70 -0.03 -36.23
CA LYS A 336 -5.20 0.85 -37.30
C LYS A 336 -6.11 0.65 -38.52
N ASP A 337 -6.81 1.70 -38.92
CA ASP A 337 -7.85 1.67 -39.96
C ASP A 337 -8.95 0.63 -39.68
N ARG A 338 -9.00 -0.45 -40.49
CA ARG A 338 -9.95 -1.57 -40.36
C ARG A 338 -9.33 -2.84 -39.79
N LYS A 339 -8.05 -2.81 -39.42
CA LYS A 339 -7.31 -3.96 -38.90
C LYS A 339 -6.97 -3.77 -37.43
N TYR A 340 -6.83 -4.88 -36.71
CA TYR A 340 -6.37 -4.89 -35.33
C TYR A 340 -4.99 -5.53 -35.26
N TYR A 341 -4.17 -5.01 -34.36
CA TYR A 341 -2.80 -5.46 -34.13
C TYR A 341 -2.61 -5.75 -32.65
N LEU A 342 -1.89 -6.84 -32.37
CA LEU A 342 -1.34 -7.12 -31.06
C LEU A 342 0.09 -6.57 -31.03
N LYS A 343 0.35 -5.60 -30.16
CA LYS A 343 1.67 -5.00 -29.97
C LYS A 343 2.31 -5.53 -28.69
N GLN A 344 3.62 -5.75 -28.70
CA GLN A 344 4.43 -6.15 -27.54
C GLN A 344 5.48 -5.07 -27.26
N TYR A 345 5.48 -4.57 -26.04
CA TYR A 345 6.41 -3.58 -25.51
C TYR A 345 7.37 -4.24 -24.52
N SER A 346 8.62 -3.81 -24.57
CA SER A 346 9.71 -4.25 -23.71
C SER A 346 10.64 -3.07 -23.45
N ILE A 347 11.23 -3.00 -22.24
CA ILE A 347 12.18 -1.96 -21.84
C ILE A 347 13.46 -1.95 -22.71
N LEU A 348 13.72 -3.03 -23.45
CA LEU A 348 14.92 -3.20 -24.29
C LEU A 348 14.67 -2.93 -25.77
N THR A 349 13.48 -2.44 -26.15
CA THR A 349 13.13 -2.17 -27.54
C THR A 349 12.49 -0.80 -27.68
N ASP A 350 13.08 0.08 -28.51
CA ASP A 350 12.55 1.43 -28.76
C ASP A 350 11.15 1.44 -29.40
N ASN A 351 10.87 0.42 -30.23
CA ASN A 351 9.61 0.26 -30.92
C ASN A 351 8.98 -1.09 -30.57
N PRO A 352 7.66 -1.13 -30.32
CA PRO A 352 6.98 -2.38 -30.04
C PRO A 352 6.98 -3.31 -31.25
N LEU A 353 7.12 -4.61 -31.01
CA LEU A 353 6.87 -5.62 -32.02
C LEU A 353 5.36 -5.71 -32.25
N GLU A 354 4.91 -5.93 -33.48
CA GLU A 354 3.48 -6.06 -33.78
C GLU A 354 3.18 -7.22 -34.72
N ILE A 355 2.02 -7.84 -34.51
CA ILE A 355 1.42 -8.83 -35.41
C ILE A 355 -0.03 -8.43 -35.70
N GLU A 356 -0.48 -8.68 -36.93
CA GLU A 356 -1.88 -8.50 -37.31
C GLU A 356 -2.75 -9.59 -36.67
N ILE A 357 -3.90 -9.20 -36.13
CA ILE A 357 -4.89 -10.12 -35.55
C ILE A 357 -5.77 -10.68 -36.66
N GLU A 358 -5.78 -12.00 -36.79
CA GLU A 358 -6.60 -12.72 -37.78
C GLU A 358 -8.05 -12.83 -37.31
N ASN A 359 -8.28 -13.10 -36.03
CA ASN A 359 -9.60 -13.32 -35.45
C ASN A 359 -10.21 -12.04 -34.86
N VAL A 360 -10.47 -11.05 -35.72
CA VAL A 360 -10.98 -9.73 -35.30
C VAL A 360 -12.36 -9.81 -34.63
N GLU A 361 -13.20 -10.74 -35.05
CA GLU A 361 -14.57 -10.89 -34.52
C GLU A 361 -14.61 -11.24 -33.03
N PHE A 362 -13.52 -11.82 -32.52
CA PHE A 362 -13.36 -12.15 -31.10
C PHE A 362 -13.32 -10.89 -30.22
N ILE A 363 -12.81 -9.77 -30.72
CA ILE A 363 -12.67 -8.52 -29.96
C ILE A 363 -14.06 -7.89 -29.77
N LYS A 364 -14.51 -7.72 -28.52
CA LYS A 364 -15.75 -7.01 -28.19
C LYS A 364 -15.45 -5.81 -27.29
N GLY A 365 -16.21 -4.72 -27.45
CA GLY A 365 -16.17 -3.58 -26.54
C GLY A 365 -15.00 -2.60 -26.71
N TYR A 366 -14.15 -2.79 -27.73
CA TYR A 366 -13.07 -1.87 -28.09
C TYR A 366 -13.61 -0.47 -28.42
N GLY A 367 -12.95 0.57 -27.92
CA GLY A 367 -13.35 1.98 -28.02
C GLY A 367 -14.58 2.36 -27.20
N LYS A 368 -15.15 1.44 -26.41
CA LYS A 368 -16.32 1.71 -25.55
C LYS A 368 -15.86 1.88 -24.10
N LYS A 369 -16.46 2.83 -23.37
CA LYS A 369 -16.23 3.01 -21.93
C LYS A 369 -17.03 2.00 -21.07
N VAL A 370 -18.18 1.55 -21.55
CA VAL A 370 -19.12 0.71 -20.77
C VAL A 370 -18.69 -0.76 -20.74
N TYR A 371 -18.74 -1.38 -19.56
CA TYR A 371 -18.56 -2.82 -19.34
C TYR A 371 -19.88 -3.56 -19.66
N SER A 372 -20.16 -3.72 -20.96
CA SER A 372 -21.33 -4.48 -21.43
C SER A 372 -21.16 -5.98 -21.21
N GLU A 373 -22.27 -6.73 -21.17
CA GLU A 373 -22.22 -8.20 -21.09
C GLU A 373 -21.36 -8.84 -22.18
N SER A 374 -21.42 -8.29 -23.40
CA SER A 374 -20.58 -8.75 -24.52
C SER A 374 -19.08 -8.55 -24.26
N TYR A 375 -18.69 -7.47 -23.60
CA TYR A 375 -17.31 -7.24 -23.20
C TYR A 375 -16.90 -8.18 -22.06
N LEU A 376 -17.78 -8.38 -21.06
CA LEU A 376 -17.51 -9.28 -19.95
C LEU A 376 -17.34 -10.74 -20.42
N LYS A 377 -18.14 -11.20 -21.39
CA LYS A 377 -17.97 -12.51 -22.03
C LYS A 377 -16.63 -12.63 -22.77
N TYR A 378 -16.24 -11.57 -23.49
CA TYR A 378 -14.94 -11.49 -24.16
C TYR A 378 -13.78 -11.56 -23.16
N LEU A 379 -13.83 -10.75 -22.10
CA LEU A 379 -12.82 -10.74 -21.05
C LEU A 379 -12.72 -12.11 -20.35
N ASN A 380 -13.86 -12.73 -20.01
CA ASN A 380 -13.89 -14.06 -19.43
C ASN A 380 -13.18 -15.09 -20.32
N GLN A 381 -13.49 -15.10 -21.62
CA GLN A 381 -12.84 -16.02 -22.56
C GLN A 381 -11.33 -15.75 -22.68
N LEU A 382 -10.92 -14.48 -22.70
CA LEU A 382 -9.52 -14.11 -22.79
C LEU A 382 -8.73 -14.55 -21.55
N VAL A 383 -9.29 -14.34 -20.35
CA VAL A 383 -8.70 -14.81 -19.08
C VAL A 383 -8.66 -16.34 -19.02
N LYS A 384 -9.69 -17.05 -19.50
CA LYS A 384 -9.64 -18.52 -19.66
C LYS A 384 -8.49 -18.96 -20.56
N ASN A 385 -8.32 -18.30 -21.71
CA ASN A 385 -7.34 -18.74 -22.70
C ASN A 385 -5.89 -18.58 -22.22
N ILE A 386 -5.57 -17.51 -21.49
CA ILE A 386 -4.17 -17.19 -21.14
C ILE A 386 -3.87 -17.20 -19.65
N GLY A 387 -4.89 -17.12 -18.80
CA GLY A 387 -4.77 -16.97 -17.35
C GLY A 387 -5.20 -18.18 -16.52
N PHE A 388 -5.79 -19.22 -17.12
CA PHE A 388 -6.41 -20.33 -16.38
C PHE A 388 -5.49 -21.03 -15.36
N LYS A 389 -4.23 -21.31 -15.71
CA LYS A 389 -3.24 -21.92 -14.80
C LYS A 389 -2.40 -20.91 -14.02
N SER A 390 -2.73 -19.63 -14.14
CA SER A 390 -1.93 -18.53 -13.63
C SER A 390 -2.63 -17.75 -12.55
N GLN A 391 -1.85 -17.05 -11.72
CA GLN A 391 -2.41 -16.00 -10.89
C GLN A 391 -2.64 -14.74 -11.73
N ASN A 392 -3.85 -14.19 -11.69
CA ASN A 392 -4.26 -13.08 -12.52
C ASN A 392 -4.78 -11.92 -11.67
N ILE A 393 -4.41 -10.71 -12.06
CA ILE A 393 -5.02 -9.47 -11.60
C ILE A 393 -5.80 -8.85 -12.75
N ILE A 394 -7.07 -8.52 -12.54
CA ILE A 394 -7.88 -7.77 -13.50
C ILE A 394 -8.13 -6.40 -12.91
N PHE A 395 -7.57 -5.37 -13.52
CA PHE A 395 -7.76 -4.00 -13.10
C PHE A 395 -9.18 -3.52 -13.41
N SER A 396 -9.75 -2.75 -12.49
CA SER A 396 -11.06 -2.15 -12.60
C SER A 396 -11.06 -0.71 -12.11
N PRO A 397 -11.77 0.20 -12.80
CA PRO A 397 -11.78 1.62 -12.44
C PRO A 397 -12.50 1.92 -11.13
N THR A 398 -13.58 1.20 -10.84
CA THR A 398 -14.42 1.45 -9.65
C THR A 398 -14.73 0.16 -8.91
N SER A 399 -15.03 0.27 -7.62
CA SER A 399 -15.39 -0.88 -6.77
C SER A 399 -16.60 -1.65 -7.33
N ASP A 400 -17.61 -0.94 -7.83
CA ASP A 400 -18.78 -1.57 -8.48
C ASP A 400 -18.42 -2.32 -9.75
N THR A 401 -17.52 -1.76 -10.56
CA THR A 401 -17.06 -2.41 -11.78
C THR A 401 -16.22 -3.64 -11.42
N ALA A 402 -15.42 -3.58 -10.35
CA ALA A 402 -14.62 -4.71 -9.89
C ALA A 402 -15.52 -5.89 -9.51
N ARG A 403 -16.56 -5.62 -8.71
CA ARG A 403 -17.58 -6.62 -8.35
C ARG A 403 -18.32 -7.16 -9.58
N LYS A 404 -18.73 -6.29 -10.52
CA LYS A 404 -19.41 -6.70 -11.77
C LYS A 404 -18.54 -7.62 -12.63
N ILE A 405 -17.26 -7.29 -12.80
CA ILE A 405 -16.31 -8.13 -13.52
C ILE A 405 -16.14 -9.46 -12.79
N ALA A 406 -15.86 -9.46 -11.48
CA ALA A 406 -15.65 -10.67 -10.71
C ALA A 406 -16.85 -11.63 -10.78
N CYS A 407 -18.07 -11.11 -10.74
CA CYS A 407 -19.29 -11.90 -10.92
C CYS A 407 -19.46 -12.50 -12.33
N ALA A 408 -18.79 -11.94 -13.34
CA ALA A 408 -18.88 -12.37 -14.73
C ALA A 408 -17.72 -13.27 -15.17
N ILE A 409 -16.61 -13.26 -14.44
CA ILE A 409 -15.50 -14.18 -14.66
C ILE A 409 -15.84 -15.52 -14.01
N ASP A 410 -15.69 -16.57 -14.79
CA ASP A 410 -15.84 -17.95 -14.37
C ASP A 410 -14.65 -18.69 -14.92
N ILE A 411 -13.67 -19.04 -14.10
CA ILE A 411 -12.42 -19.66 -14.55
C ILE A 411 -12.09 -20.87 -13.68
N LYS A 412 -13.13 -21.62 -13.31
CA LYS A 412 -12.98 -22.77 -12.43
C LYS A 412 -12.00 -23.78 -13.05
N ASP A 413 -10.90 -24.00 -12.35
CA ASP A 413 -9.96 -25.07 -12.65
C ASP A 413 -10.61 -26.42 -12.30
N ASP A 414 -10.35 -27.47 -13.06
CA ASP A 414 -10.89 -28.80 -12.72
C ASP A 414 -10.36 -29.27 -11.35
N ASP A 415 -9.14 -28.82 -11.01
CA ASP A 415 -8.48 -29.04 -9.72
C ASP A 415 -8.87 -28.00 -8.65
N TYR A 416 -9.80 -27.06 -8.93
CA TYR A 416 -10.18 -26.03 -7.98
C TYR A 416 -11.02 -26.60 -6.83
N ILE A 417 -10.42 -26.61 -5.64
CA ILE A 417 -11.11 -26.91 -4.38
C ILE A 417 -11.84 -25.65 -3.91
N VAL A 418 -13.17 -25.74 -3.85
CA VAL A 418 -14.01 -24.65 -3.36
C VAL A 418 -13.71 -24.40 -1.88
N GLU A 419 -13.37 -23.15 -1.54
CA GLU A 419 -13.11 -22.71 -0.16
C GLU A 419 -14.42 -22.52 0.61
N LYS A 420 -15.14 -23.62 0.88
CA LYS A 420 -16.45 -23.59 1.54
C LYS A 420 -16.41 -22.93 2.91
N ASP A 421 -15.41 -23.25 3.73
CA ASP A 421 -15.24 -22.67 5.06
C ASP A 421 -15.05 -21.14 5.00
N LEU A 422 -14.39 -20.64 3.95
CA LEU A 422 -14.21 -19.19 3.76
C LEU A 422 -15.53 -18.51 3.37
N ILE A 423 -16.31 -19.17 2.51
CA ILE A 423 -17.64 -18.70 2.09
C ILE A 423 -18.58 -18.66 3.31
N ASP A 424 -18.60 -19.71 4.12
CA ASP A 424 -19.42 -19.79 5.34
C ASP A 424 -18.99 -18.73 6.37
N TYR A 425 -17.68 -18.46 6.47
CA TYR A 425 -17.15 -17.36 7.29
C TYR A 425 -17.63 -15.98 6.80
N TYR A 426 -17.63 -15.71 5.49
CA TYR A 426 -18.13 -14.44 4.95
C TYR A 426 -19.65 -14.31 5.05
N ALA A 427 -20.37 -15.40 4.85
CA ALA A 427 -21.82 -15.45 5.01
C ALA A 427 -22.25 -15.10 6.44
N SER A 428 -21.54 -15.63 7.44
CA SER A 428 -21.84 -15.43 8.85
C SER A 428 -21.36 -14.08 9.42
N THR A 429 -20.23 -13.55 8.93
CA THR A 429 -19.66 -12.29 9.46
C THR A 429 -20.05 -11.04 8.66
N VAL A 430 -20.49 -11.19 7.41
CA VAL A 430 -20.97 -10.08 6.57
C VAL A 430 -22.44 -10.30 6.22
N ARG A 431 -22.72 -11.21 5.27
CA ARG A 431 -24.07 -11.62 4.88
C ARG A 431 -24.00 -12.75 3.84
N GLU A 432 -24.99 -13.64 3.82
CA GLU A 432 -25.07 -14.75 2.85
C GLU A 432 -25.01 -14.31 1.37
N ASN A 433 -25.69 -13.21 1.02
CA ASN A 433 -25.73 -12.69 -0.36
C ASN A 433 -24.57 -11.74 -0.70
N TYR A 434 -23.53 -11.69 0.13
CA TYR A 434 -22.34 -10.90 -0.16
C TYR A 434 -21.65 -11.42 -1.43
N ALA A 435 -21.34 -10.55 -2.40
CA ALA A 435 -20.93 -11.02 -3.72
C ALA A 435 -19.65 -11.88 -3.70
N LEU A 436 -18.74 -11.68 -2.74
CA LEU A 436 -17.57 -12.56 -2.57
C LEU A 436 -17.96 -14.03 -2.33
N CYS A 437 -19.05 -14.31 -1.61
CA CYS A 437 -19.55 -15.68 -1.42
C CYS A 437 -19.83 -16.38 -2.76
N LYS A 438 -20.36 -15.62 -3.73
CA LYS A 438 -20.64 -16.14 -5.07
C LYS A 438 -19.38 -16.24 -5.93
N THR A 439 -18.50 -15.23 -5.91
CA THR A 439 -17.33 -15.23 -6.81
C THR A 439 -16.30 -16.28 -6.40
N ILE A 440 -16.13 -16.53 -5.11
CA ILE A 440 -15.16 -17.50 -4.59
C ILE A 440 -15.50 -18.91 -5.06
N LEU A 441 -16.78 -19.26 -5.26
CA LEU A 441 -17.18 -20.54 -5.86
C LEU A 441 -16.52 -20.80 -7.23
N ASN A 442 -16.15 -19.75 -7.95
CA ASN A 442 -15.52 -19.80 -9.27
C ASN A 442 -13.99 -19.60 -9.22
N GLY A 443 -13.37 -19.57 -8.05
CA GLY A 443 -11.94 -19.28 -7.88
C GLY A 443 -11.57 -17.82 -8.17
N VAL A 444 -12.56 -16.92 -8.10
CA VAL A 444 -12.42 -15.49 -8.39
C VAL A 444 -12.77 -14.66 -7.15
N ALA A 445 -12.03 -13.58 -6.92
CA ALA A 445 -12.39 -12.59 -5.92
C ALA A 445 -12.33 -11.17 -6.49
N TYR A 446 -12.95 -10.23 -5.79
CA TYR A 446 -12.69 -8.81 -6.00
C TYR A 446 -12.02 -8.21 -4.75
N HIS A 447 -11.15 -7.23 -4.97
CA HIS A 447 -10.42 -6.54 -3.92
C HIS A 447 -10.44 -5.01 -4.12
N HIS A 448 -11.01 -4.30 -3.16
CA HIS A 448 -11.09 -2.84 -3.16
C HIS A 448 -11.14 -2.28 -1.74
N GLY A 449 -10.98 -0.96 -1.59
CA GLY A 449 -10.96 -0.27 -0.30
C GLY A 449 -12.18 -0.53 0.61
N LYS A 450 -13.35 -0.89 0.03
CA LYS A 450 -14.60 -1.16 0.77
C LYS A 450 -14.71 -2.57 1.38
N LEU A 451 -13.65 -3.38 1.32
CA LEU A 451 -13.63 -4.68 2.02
C LEU A 451 -13.36 -4.48 3.52
N PRO A 452 -14.12 -5.13 4.42
CA PRO A 452 -13.85 -5.08 5.85
C PRO A 452 -12.55 -5.83 6.17
N MET A 453 -11.88 -5.45 7.26
CA MET A 453 -10.48 -5.87 7.51
C MET A 453 -10.33 -7.39 7.70
N HIS A 454 -11.30 -8.03 8.36
CA HIS A 454 -11.30 -9.50 8.55
C HIS A 454 -11.42 -10.24 7.22
N VAL A 455 -12.35 -9.81 6.33
CA VAL A 455 -12.50 -10.35 4.97
C VAL A 455 -11.23 -10.11 4.17
N ARG A 456 -10.65 -8.91 4.27
CA ARG A 456 -9.43 -8.55 3.56
C ARG A 456 -8.30 -9.52 3.94
N ARG A 457 -7.96 -9.66 5.23
CA ARG A 457 -6.88 -10.56 5.68
C ARG A 457 -7.06 -12.01 5.22
N THR A 458 -8.25 -12.58 5.39
CA THR A 458 -8.50 -13.97 5.00
C THR A 458 -8.47 -14.15 3.48
N LEU A 459 -8.98 -13.17 2.72
CA LEU A 459 -8.94 -13.18 1.26
C LEU A 459 -7.50 -13.08 0.74
N GLU A 460 -6.71 -12.18 1.32
CA GLU A 460 -5.29 -11.99 1.01
C GLU A 460 -4.50 -13.28 1.24
N LYS A 461 -4.70 -13.95 2.38
CA LYS A 461 -4.12 -15.25 2.67
C LYS A 461 -4.53 -16.30 1.63
N ALA A 462 -5.81 -16.37 1.27
CA ALA A 462 -6.30 -17.30 0.25
C ALA A 462 -5.66 -17.05 -1.13
N ILE A 463 -5.40 -15.78 -1.49
CA ILE A 463 -4.71 -15.43 -2.74
C ILE A 463 -3.23 -15.83 -2.67
N VAL A 464 -2.52 -15.52 -1.58
CA VAL A 464 -1.10 -15.87 -1.38
C VAL A 464 -0.89 -17.38 -1.44
N ASP A 465 -1.77 -18.15 -0.79
CA ASP A 465 -1.76 -19.61 -0.77
C ASP A 465 -2.24 -20.23 -2.10
N LYS A 466 -2.56 -19.41 -3.10
CA LYS A 466 -3.07 -19.81 -4.43
C LYS A 466 -4.41 -20.56 -4.40
N ARG A 467 -5.13 -20.49 -3.28
CA ARG A 467 -6.52 -20.96 -3.16
C ARG A 467 -7.44 -20.10 -4.02
N ILE A 468 -7.11 -18.82 -4.24
CA ILE A 468 -7.79 -17.95 -5.20
C ILE A 468 -6.77 -17.47 -6.23
N LYS A 469 -6.99 -17.82 -7.50
CA LYS A 469 -6.03 -17.54 -8.58
C LYS A 469 -6.31 -16.21 -9.28
N THR A 470 -7.56 -15.74 -9.32
CA THR A 470 -7.90 -14.49 -10.03
C THR A 470 -8.56 -13.47 -9.13
N VAL A 471 -8.02 -12.25 -9.17
CA VAL A 471 -8.47 -11.14 -8.36
C VAL A 471 -8.79 -9.96 -9.26
N VAL A 472 -9.97 -9.37 -9.08
CA VAL A 472 -10.36 -8.13 -9.74
C VAL A 472 -10.17 -6.97 -8.77
N CYS A 473 -9.37 -5.96 -9.10
CA CYS A 473 -9.04 -4.91 -8.13
C CYS A 473 -9.06 -3.50 -8.69
N THR A 474 -9.24 -2.52 -7.81
CA THR A 474 -9.02 -1.09 -8.11
C THR A 474 -7.57 -0.68 -7.83
N THR A 475 -7.25 0.61 -8.02
CA THR A 475 -5.94 1.20 -7.68
C THR A 475 -5.53 0.98 -6.22
N THR A 476 -6.49 0.74 -5.31
CA THR A 476 -6.21 0.49 -3.88
C THR A 476 -5.30 -0.71 -3.62
N LEU A 477 -5.28 -1.72 -4.50
CA LEU A 477 -4.34 -2.85 -4.38
C LEU A 477 -2.89 -2.42 -4.63
N LEU A 478 -2.67 -1.36 -5.41
CA LEU A 478 -1.33 -0.89 -5.77
C LEU A 478 -0.54 -0.39 -4.56
N GLN A 479 -1.23 0.17 -3.57
CA GLN A 479 -0.65 0.91 -2.44
C GLN A 479 -0.49 0.11 -1.15
N GLY A 480 -1.00 -1.12 -1.06
CA GLY A 480 -1.21 -1.77 0.24
C GLY A 480 -0.78 -3.22 0.38
N MET A 481 -0.35 -3.87 -0.70
CA MET A 481 -0.10 -5.31 -0.68
C MET A 481 0.98 -5.77 -1.67
N ASN A 482 1.88 -6.64 -1.20
CA ASN A 482 2.77 -7.37 -2.09
C ASN A 482 2.09 -8.63 -2.66
N LEU A 483 1.11 -8.44 -3.55
CA LEU A 483 0.50 -9.54 -4.33
C LEU A 483 1.05 -9.56 -5.75
N PRO A 484 2.15 -10.28 -6.01
CA PRO A 484 2.60 -10.48 -7.37
C PRO A 484 1.69 -11.49 -8.09
N ALA A 485 1.29 -11.18 -9.33
CA ALA A 485 0.48 -12.03 -10.19
C ALA A 485 1.20 -12.26 -11.51
N GLN A 486 1.05 -13.41 -12.15
CA GLN A 486 1.71 -13.69 -13.43
C GLN A 486 1.17 -12.81 -14.55
N ASN A 487 -0.14 -12.56 -14.54
CA ASN A 487 -0.81 -11.77 -15.56
C ASN A 487 -1.59 -10.60 -14.96
N ILE A 488 -1.58 -9.47 -15.66
CA ILE A 488 -2.39 -8.30 -15.36
C ILE A 488 -3.24 -7.96 -16.57
N PHE A 489 -4.55 -7.77 -16.38
CA PHE A 489 -5.48 -7.38 -17.44
C PHE A 489 -6.00 -5.97 -17.17
N ILE A 490 -5.90 -5.09 -18.17
CA ILE A 490 -6.28 -3.69 -18.09
C ILE A 490 -7.10 -3.36 -19.32
N ARG A 491 -8.29 -2.79 -19.14
CA ARG A 491 -9.10 -2.36 -20.27
C ARG A 491 -8.55 -1.08 -20.90
N ASN A 492 -8.57 0.01 -20.14
CA ASN A 492 -8.26 1.38 -20.53
C ASN A 492 -7.81 2.19 -19.28
N PRO A 493 -7.31 3.43 -19.41
CA PRO A 493 -6.77 4.20 -18.28
C PRO A 493 -7.85 4.90 -17.43
N HIS A 494 -9.08 5.01 -17.95
CA HIS A 494 -10.15 5.80 -17.38
C HIS A 494 -10.57 5.25 -16.01
N LEU A 495 -10.39 6.02 -14.93
CA LEU A 495 -10.80 5.62 -13.57
C LEU A 495 -12.30 5.88 -13.32
N TYR A 496 -12.98 6.57 -14.24
CA TYR A 496 -14.41 6.85 -14.14
C TYR A 496 -15.15 6.55 -15.44
N ILE A 497 -16.45 6.26 -15.29
CA ILE A 497 -17.36 5.91 -16.40
C ILE A 497 -18.06 7.17 -16.97
N SER A 498 -18.11 8.29 -16.24
CA SER A 498 -18.85 9.52 -16.64
C SER A 498 -17.95 10.68 -17.10
N ASN A 499 -18.49 11.48 -18.03
CA ASN A 499 -17.87 12.70 -18.56
C ASN A 499 -18.02 13.87 -17.57
N GLY A 500 -17.03 14.11 -16.72
CA GLY A 500 -16.73 15.43 -16.15
C GLY A 500 -15.47 15.99 -16.84
N ARG A 501 -15.27 17.31 -16.80
CA ARG A 501 -14.00 17.93 -17.28
C ARG A 501 -12.78 17.46 -16.46
N ASP A 502 -13.01 16.82 -15.31
CA ASP A 502 -12.00 16.25 -14.40
C ASP A 502 -12.15 14.72 -14.24
N SER A 503 -12.32 13.97 -15.33
CA SER A 503 -12.27 12.50 -15.23
C SER A 503 -10.84 12.05 -14.95
N SER A 504 -10.52 11.72 -13.70
CA SER A 504 -9.19 11.23 -13.35
C SER A 504 -8.85 9.94 -14.11
N GLU A 505 -7.59 9.82 -14.50
CA GLU A 505 -7.07 8.66 -15.24
C GLU A 505 -5.91 8.04 -14.48
N LEU A 506 -5.61 6.77 -14.78
CA LEU A 506 -4.38 6.15 -14.32
C LEU A 506 -3.19 6.98 -14.80
N THR A 507 -2.44 7.53 -13.85
CA THR A 507 -1.17 8.18 -14.17
C THR A 507 -0.17 7.15 -14.69
N ASN A 508 0.82 7.58 -15.48
CA ASN A 508 1.91 6.72 -15.93
C ASN A 508 2.62 6.00 -14.77
N TYR A 509 2.72 6.66 -13.61
CA TYR A 509 3.28 6.09 -12.39
C TYR A 509 2.40 4.99 -11.78
N GLU A 510 1.09 5.18 -11.71
CA GLU A 510 0.15 4.14 -11.25
C GLU A 510 0.14 2.95 -12.20
N MET A 511 0.23 3.19 -13.51
CA MET A 511 0.35 2.14 -14.52
C MET A 511 1.68 1.37 -14.38
N ALA A 512 2.79 2.07 -14.17
CA ALA A 512 4.08 1.49 -13.86
C ALA A 512 4.05 0.61 -12.60
N ASN A 513 3.44 1.09 -11.52
CA ASN A 513 3.27 0.33 -10.28
C ASN A 513 2.40 -0.91 -10.46
N LEU A 514 1.32 -0.79 -11.25
CA LEU A 514 0.47 -1.92 -11.59
C LEU A 514 1.27 -2.96 -12.37
N ARG A 515 1.98 -2.56 -13.43
CA ARG A 515 2.86 -3.46 -14.19
C ARG A 515 3.95 -4.07 -13.32
N GLY A 516 4.49 -3.35 -12.34
CA GLY A 516 5.47 -3.85 -11.37
C GLY A 516 4.95 -4.98 -10.47
N ARG A 517 3.63 -5.20 -10.40
CA ARG A 517 3.02 -6.37 -9.74
C ARG A 517 2.96 -7.60 -10.66
N ALA A 518 3.29 -7.47 -11.94
CA ALA A 518 3.33 -8.59 -12.86
C ALA A 518 4.61 -9.41 -12.61
N GLY A 519 4.44 -10.73 -12.55
CA GLY A 519 5.45 -11.73 -12.23
C GLY A 519 5.85 -11.76 -10.74
N ARG A 520 6.08 -12.97 -10.22
CA ARG A 520 6.39 -13.20 -8.80
C ARG A 520 7.88 -13.36 -8.58
N LEU A 521 8.41 -12.56 -7.66
CA LEU A 521 9.78 -12.69 -7.20
C LEU A 521 10.07 -14.12 -6.73
N LEU A 522 11.19 -14.68 -7.17
CA LEU A 522 11.63 -16.06 -6.91
C LEU A 522 10.75 -17.17 -7.53
N LYS A 523 9.70 -16.85 -8.31
CA LYS A 523 8.84 -17.88 -8.94
C LYS A 523 8.66 -17.71 -10.44
N ASP A 524 8.69 -16.50 -10.98
CA ASP A 524 8.48 -16.25 -12.40
C ASP A 524 9.59 -15.32 -12.94
N PHE A 525 10.13 -15.64 -14.13
CA PHE A 525 11.03 -14.73 -14.84
C PHE A 525 10.27 -13.61 -15.56
N ILE A 526 9.05 -13.88 -16.04
CA ILE A 526 8.28 -12.97 -16.89
C ILE A 526 6.92 -12.69 -16.23
N GLY A 527 6.66 -11.42 -15.96
CA GLY A 527 5.35 -10.84 -15.72
C GLY A 527 4.75 -10.29 -17.01
N ARG A 528 3.43 -10.48 -17.20
CA ARG A 528 2.72 -10.06 -18.41
C ARG A 528 1.59 -9.11 -18.09
N THR A 529 1.52 -7.99 -18.81
CA THR A 529 0.41 -7.05 -18.73
C THR A 529 -0.32 -7.00 -20.08
N TYR A 530 -1.64 -7.04 -20.06
CA TYR A 530 -2.52 -7.05 -21.24
C TYR A 530 -3.41 -5.82 -21.22
N VAL A 531 -3.16 -4.88 -22.13
CA VAL A 531 -3.93 -3.67 -22.37
C VAL A 531 -4.91 -3.92 -23.51
N LEU A 532 -6.21 -3.97 -23.21
CA LEU A 532 -7.23 -4.41 -24.17
C LEU A 532 -7.73 -3.30 -25.10
N ASP A 533 -7.35 -2.05 -24.86
CA ASP A 533 -7.72 -0.88 -25.68
C ASP A 533 -6.63 0.21 -25.59
N GLU A 534 -5.63 0.17 -26.47
CA GLU A 534 -4.53 1.17 -26.51
C GLU A 534 -5.03 2.56 -26.91
N ASP A 535 -6.00 2.65 -27.82
CA ASP A 535 -6.43 3.94 -28.38
C ASP A 535 -7.06 4.85 -27.32
N GLN A 536 -7.68 4.28 -26.28
CA GLN A 536 -8.21 5.04 -25.15
C GLN A 536 -7.14 5.68 -24.27
N PHE A 537 -5.87 5.26 -24.36
CA PHE A 537 -4.77 5.94 -23.69
C PHE A 537 -4.17 7.07 -24.55
N ILE A 538 -4.27 6.99 -25.87
CA ILE A 538 -3.75 8.03 -26.78
C ILE A 538 -4.64 9.29 -26.76
N LEU A 539 -5.94 9.11 -26.55
CA LEU A 539 -6.92 10.21 -26.57
C LEU A 539 -6.94 11.08 -25.31
N THR A 540 -6.16 10.72 -24.31
CA THR A 540 -5.95 11.52 -23.10
C THR A 540 -4.78 12.48 -23.33
N ASP A 541 -4.86 13.71 -22.81
CA ASP A 541 -3.90 14.79 -23.05
C ASP A 541 -2.42 14.38 -22.90
N GLY A 542 -1.71 14.25 -24.02
CA GLY A 542 -0.24 14.24 -24.08
C GLY A 542 0.47 12.89 -24.25
N TYR A 543 -0.22 11.75 -24.39
CA TYR A 543 0.44 10.45 -24.50
C TYR A 543 1.19 10.25 -25.83
N ASN A 544 2.53 10.26 -25.80
CA ASN A 544 3.33 9.63 -26.84
C ASN A 544 3.28 8.09 -26.69
N GLN A 545 3.20 7.35 -27.80
CA GLN A 545 3.14 5.87 -27.79
C GLN A 545 4.36 5.21 -27.13
N SER A 546 5.49 5.90 -27.11
CA SER A 546 6.71 5.47 -26.42
C SER A 546 6.59 5.67 -24.89
N GLU A 547 6.02 6.79 -24.46
CA GLU A 547 5.90 7.18 -23.04
C GLU A 547 4.83 6.38 -22.28
N LEU A 548 3.85 5.78 -22.97
CA LEU A 548 2.76 4.99 -22.37
C LEU A 548 3.28 3.89 -21.42
N PHE A 549 4.50 3.43 -21.66
CA PHE A 549 5.07 2.25 -21.03
C PHE A 549 6.50 2.47 -20.52
N ASP A 550 7.00 3.70 -20.54
CA ASP A 550 8.30 4.04 -19.97
C ASP A 550 8.28 3.94 -18.44
N ASP A 551 9.44 3.62 -17.87
CA ASP A 551 9.62 3.61 -16.42
C ASP A 551 9.86 5.04 -15.95
N ILE A 552 8.77 5.78 -15.72
CA ILE A 552 8.83 7.18 -15.31
C ILE A 552 9.40 7.31 -13.90
N LYS A 553 10.41 8.17 -13.76
CA LYS A 553 10.93 8.64 -12.47
C LYS A 553 10.19 9.92 -12.08
N LYS A 554 9.99 10.13 -10.78
CA LYS A 554 9.35 11.35 -10.27
C LYS A 554 10.24 12.05 -9.25
N GLU A 555 10.22 13.37 -9.29
CA GLU A 555 10.77 14.24 -8.24
C GLU A 555 9.76 14.34 -7.09
N LEU A 556 10.25 14.36 -5.86
CA LEU A 556 9.40 14.55 -4.67
C LEU A 556 9.41 16.03 -4.24
N PRO A 557 8.29 16.55 -3.71
CA PRO A 557 8.21 17.94 -3.33
C PRO A 557 9.22 18.25 -2.22
N SER A 558 9.83 19.43 -2.30
CA SER A 558 10.86 19.89 -1.36
C SER A 558 10.28 20.49 -0.07
N GLY A 559 8.98 20.82 -0.06
CA GLY A 559 8.26 21.37 1.08
C GLY A 559 6.97 22.07 0.65
N TYR A 560 6.53 23.04 1.46
CA TYR A 560 5.35 23.86 1.17
C TYR A 560 5.67 25.10 0.32
N GLY A 561 6.94 25.31 -0.06
CA GLY A 561 7.43 26.55 -0.66
C GLY A 561 6.75 26.93 -1.98
N GLU A 562 6.61 25.99 -2.92
CA GLU A 562 6.00 26.26 -4.23
C GLU A 562 4.54 26.72 -4.08
N ARG A 563 3.75 25.96 -3.32
CA ARG A 563 2.35 26.32 -3.01
C ARG A 563 2.24 27.62 -2.21
N PHE A 564 3.16 27.86 -1.28
CA PHE A 564 3.19 29.11 -0.53
C PHE A 564 3.50 30.30 -1.45
N GLU A 565 4.38 30.14 -2.45
CA GLU A 565 4.66 31.18 -3.43
C GLU A 565 3.48 31.43 -4.35
N GLU A 566 2.80 30.37 -4.80
CA GLU A 566 1.60 30.45 -5.66
C GLU A 566 0.50 31.31 -5.03
N TYR A 567 0.29 31.21 -3.71
CA TYR A 567 -0.74 31.95 -2.96
C TYR A 567 -0.16 32.93 -1.94
N ARG A 568 1.05 33.45 -2.18
CA ARG A 568 1.77 34.26 -1.19
C ARG A 568 0.95 35.47 -0.74
N GLU A 569 0.39 36.20 -1.69
CA GLU A 569 -0.34 37.44 -1.42
C GLU A 569 -1.60 37.16 -0.59
N GLU A 570 -2.36 36.13 -0.95
CA GLU A 570 -3.58 35.70 -0.26
C GLU A 570 -3.26 35.21 1.15
N ILE A 571 -2.25 34.34 1.29
CA ILE A 571 -1.84 33.80 2.59
C ILE A 571 -1.38 34.94 3.51
N GLU A 572 -0.53 35.84 3.01
CA GLU A 572 -0.02 36.97 3.79
C GLU A 572 -1.12 37.96 4.17
N TYR A 573 -2.08 38.21 3.28
CA TYR A 573 -3.27 39.01 3.56
C TYR A 573 -4.11 38.41 4.69
N ILE A 574 -4.49 37.13 4.57
CA ILE A 574 -5.31 36.43 5.57
C ILE A 574 -4.63 36.35 6.94
N ILE A 575 -3.33 36.10 6.95
CA ILE A 575 -2.53 36.02 8.17
C ILE A 575 -2.39 37.42 8.81
N SER A 576 -2.25 38.48 8.01
CA SER A 576 -2.13 39.86 8.50
C SER A 576 -3.45 40.40 9.04
N GLU A 577 -4.55 40.23 8.30
CA GLU A 577 -5.90 40.63 8.72
C GLU A 577 -6.43 39.75 9.86
N ASN A 578 -5.91 38.53 9.99
CA ASN A 578 -6.36 37.53 10.96
C ASN A 578 -7.79 37.06 10.71
N ASN A 579 -8.13 36.89 9.43
CA ASN A 579 -9.42 36.34 9.00
C ASN A 579 -9.46 34.83 9.23
N VAL A 580 -10.66 34.31 9.50
CA VAL A 580 -10.91 32.88 9.59
C VAL A 580 -10.87 32.27 8.18
N ILE A 581 -10.43 31.02 8.08
CA ILE A 581 -10.46 30.27 6.83
C ILE A 581 -11.90 29.93 6.43
N ASP A 582 -12.23 30.07 5.14
CA ASP A 582 -13.57 29.78 4.60
C ASP A 582 -13.51 28.97 3.29
N GLU A 583 -14.68 28.61 2.75
CA GLU A 583 -14.82 27.78 1.54
C GLU A 583 -14.24 28.43 0.27
N SER A 584 -14.06 29.74 0.23
CA SER A 584 -13.45 30.43 -0.92
C SER A 584 -11.93 30.25 -0.99
N MET A 585 -11.30 29.83 0.11
CA MET A 585 -9.84 29.65 0.24
C MET A 585 -9.37 28.24 -0.17
N TYR A 586 -10.10 27.61 -1.09
CA TYR A 586 -9.78 26.28 -1.59
C TYR A 586 -8.39 26.27 -2.23
N GLY A 587 -7.52 25.35 -1.79
CA GLY A 587 -6.16 25.21 -2.33
C GLY A 587 -5.03 25.61 -1.39
N TYR A 588 -5.25 26.53 -0.44
CA TYR A 588 -4.20 27.08 0.43
C TYR A 588 -4.59 27.24 1.92
N SER A 589 -5.85 27.04 2.29
CA SER A 589 -6.33 27.14 3.69
C SER A 589 -5.54 26.28 4.70
N TYR A 590 -5.04 25.13 4.26
CA TYR A 590 -4.20 24.25 5.07
C TYR A 590 -2.84 24.87 5.43
N LEU A 591 -2.26 25.71 4.55
CA LEU A 591 -1.01 26.42 4.81
C LEU A 591 -1.20 27.49 5.86
N VAL A 592 -2.33 28.22 5.81
CA VAL A 592 -2.69 29.21 6.85
C VAL A 592 -2.78 28.54 8.21
N SER A 593 -3.47 27.38 8.28
CA SER A 593 -3.58 26.57 9.50
C SER A 593 -2.20 26.11 9.98
N TYR A 594 -1.37 25.56 9.08
CA TYR A 594 0.00 25.11 9.39
C TYR A 594 0.89 26.25 9.92
N ILE A 595 0.84 27.43 9.30
CA ILE A 595 1.63 28.60 9.72
C ILE A 595 1.21 29.04 11.13
N ARG A 596 -0.09 29.24 11.37
CA ARG A 596 -0.60 29.66 12.69
C ARG A 596 -0.26 28.64 13.78
N GLN A 597 -0.42 27.35 13.48
CA GLN A 597 -0.07 26.25 14.41
C GLN A 597 1.44 26.19 14.69
N THR A 598 2.28 26.35 13.67
CA THR A 598 3.74 26.37 13.81
C THR A 598 4.21 27.55 14.67
N ILE A 599 3.64 28.74 14.46
CA ILE A 599 3.92 29.94 15.26
C ILE A 599 3.46 29.75 16.70
N LEU A 600 2.27 29.18 16.92
CA LEU A 600 1.72 28.93 18.24
C LEU A 600 2.56 27.92 19.04
N LYS A 601 2.92 26.79 18.42
CA LYS A 601 3.63 25.67 19.06
C LYS A 601 5.09 25.97 19.33
N TYR A 602 5.77 26.67 18.41
CA TYR A 602 7.23 26.78 18.44
C TYR A 602 7.77 28.18 18.74
N GLY A 603 6.90 29.19 18.76
CA GLY A 603 7.26 30.55 19.15
C GLY A 603 8.51 31.05 18.44
N LYS A 604 9.60 31.27 19.19
CA LYS A 604 10.88 31.77 18.65
C LYS A 604 11.51 30.85 17.58
N ASN A 605 11.27 29.55 17.66
CA ASN A 605 11.80 28.58 16.69
C ASN A 605 10.92 28.46 15.43
N ALA A 606 9.76 29.11 15.38
CA ALA A 606 8.83 29.02 14.26
C ALA A 606 9.43 29.57 12.96
N ALA A 607 10.15 30.71 13.02
CA ALA A 607 10.77 31.31 11.84
C ALA A 607 11.71 30.35 11.12
N LYS A 608 12.57 29.65 11.88
CA LYS A 608 13.46 28.63 11.32
C LYS A 608 12.68 27.47 10.71
N ARG A 609 11.68 26.95 11.41
CA ARG A 609 10.88 25.81 10.95
C ARG A 609 10.06 26.10 9.70
N LEU A 610 9.50 27.31 9.59
CA LEU A 610 8.77 27.75 8.40
C LEU A 610 9.73 27.90 7.21
N LYS A 611 10.90 28.49 7.43
CA LYS A 611 11.93 28.61 6.39
C LYS A 611 12.43 27.25 5.89
N ASP A 612 12.61 26.29 6.81
CA ASP A 612 13.07 24.93 6.51
C ASP A 612 12.10 24.13 5.62
N VAL A 613 10.85 24.59 5.47
CA VAL A 613 9.82 24.01 4.57
C VAL A 613 9.48 24.91 3.39
N GLY A 614 10.26 25.97 3.15
CA GLY A 614 10.07 26.91 2.03
C GLY A 614 9.10 28.05 2.29
N ILE A 615 8.56 28.20 3.51
CA ILE A 615 7.67 29.30 3.88
C ILE A 615 8.49 30.48 4.41
N ASN A 616 8.69 31.49 3.56
CA ASN A 616 9.47 32.68 3.88
C ASN A 616 8.57 33.85 4.32
N LEU A 617 8.40 34.00 5.63
CA LEU A 617 7.70 35.13 6.26
C LEU A 617 8.67 36.04 7.02
N SER A 618 8.42 37.35 7.04
CA SER A 618 9.22 38.30 7.81
C SER A 618 9.03 38.11 9.32
N GLU A 619 10.07 38.41 10.11
CA GLU A 619 10.00 38.31 11.58
C GLU A 619 8.88 39.21 12.16
N GLU A 620 8.62 40.35 11.53
CA GLU A 620 7.53 41.25 11.90
C GLU A 620 6.16 40.58 11.74
N LYS A 621 5.89 39.94 10.59
CA LYS A 621 4.65 39.21 10.36
C LYS A 621 4.48 38.08 11.37
N ILE A 622 5.53 37.29 11.61
CA ILE A 622 5.51 36.21 12.60
C ILE A 622 5.18 36.75 14.01
N LYS A 623 5.77 37.88 14.40
CA LYS A 623 5.51 38.52 15.69
C LYS A 623 4.07 39.03 15.80
N ASN A 624 3.54 39.63 14.73
CA ASN A 624 2.16 40.13 14.68
C ASN A 624 1.17 38.98 14.86
N VAL A 625 1.35 37.87 14.13
CA VAL A 625 0.54 36.66 14.27
C VAL A 625 0.66 36.08 15.67
N SER A 626 1.89 35.97 16.19
CA SER A 626 2.13 35.47 17.55
C SER A 626 1.40 36.30 18.62
N ASN A 627 1.36 37.63 18.47
CA ASN A 627 0.66 38.49 19.41
C ASN A 627 -0.86 38.31 19.34
N LYS A 628 -1.43 38.19 18.13
CA LYS A 628 -2.87 37.91 17.95
C LYS A 628 -3.26 36.53 18.48
N LEU A 629 -2.47 35.50 18.18
CA LEU A 629 -2.71 34.13 18.67
C LEU A 629 -2.62 34.00 20.20
N LYS A 630 -1.92 34.93 20.90
CA LYS A 630 -1.92 34.99 22.37
C LYS A 630 -3.20 35.56 22.96
N GLN A 631 -4.03 36.24 22.17
CA GLN A 631 -5.29 36.85 22.61
C GLN A 631 -6.48 35.89 22.51
N LEU A 632 -6.28 34.69 21.95
CA LEU A 632 -7.33 33.69 21.85
C LEU A 632 -7.76 33.20 23.23
N SER A 633 -9.06 32.93 23.36
CA SER A 633 -9.67 32.39 24.58
C SER A 633 -9.41 30.88 24.70
N VAL A 634 -9.29 30.18 23.57
CA VAL A 634 -8.99 28.76 23.54
C VAL A 634 -7.59 28.46 24.10
N PRO A 635 -7.44 27.48 25.01
CA PRO A 635 -6.13 27.08 25.53
C PRO A 635 -5.18 26.59 24.44
N LYS A 636 -3.88 26.90 24.58
CA LYS A 636 -2.87 26.52 23.58
C LYS A 636 -2.70 25.01 23.49
N GLU A 637 -2.80 24.33 24.61
CA GLU A 637 -2.72 22.88 24.74
C GLU A 637 -3.80 22.21 23.87
N LEU A 638 -4.99 22.81 23.79
CA LEU A 638 -6.08 22.33 22.94
C LEU A 638 -5.78 22.53 21.45
N CYS A 639 -5.18 23.67 21.09
CA CYS A 639 -4.71 23.91 19.73
C CYS A 639 -3.64 22.90 19.31
N PHE A 640 -2.72 22.54 20.21
CA PHE A 640 -1.69 21.53 19.96
C PHE A 640 -2.31 20.14 19.73
N LYS A 641 -3.33 19.78 20.53
CA LYS A 641 -4.13 18.56 20.36
C LYS A 641 -4.87 18.51 19.03
N ASN A 642 -5.17 19.66 18.42
CA ASN A 642 -5.95 19.78 17.19
C ASN A 642 -5.14 20.45 16.07
N ARG A 643 -3.93 19.96 15.80
CA ARG A 643 -2.95 20.51 14.85
C ARG A 643 -3.47 20.82 13.44
N TYR A 644 -4.46 20.07 12.95
CA TYR A 644 -5.03 20.26 11.60
C TYR A 644 -6.25 21.20 11.58
N TRP A 645 -6.56 21.84 12.71
CA TRP A 645 -7.56 22.89 12.82
C TRP A 645 -6.87 24.24 12.96
N ASP A 646 -7.44 25.26 12.32
CA ASP A 646 -6.97 26.63 12.48
C ASP A 646 -7.27 27.13 13.91
N PRO A 647 -6.30 27.74 14.62
CA PRO A 647 -6.52 28.23 15.98
C PRO A 647 -7.68 29.22 16.13
N LEU A 648 -8.01 30.02 15.10
CA LEU A 648 -9.16 30.93 15.15
C LEU A 648 -10.48 30.17 15.08
N VAL A 649 -10.56 29.12 14.25
CA VAL A 649 -11.74 28.24 14.17
C VAL A 649 -11.95 27.54 15.52
N LEU A 650 -10.86 27.08 16.15
CA LEU A 650 -10.92 26.50 17.49
C LEU A 650 -11.42 27.50 18.53
N ASP A 651 -11.01 28.76 18.45
CA ASP A 651 -11.50 29.82 19.34
C ASP A 651 -13.01 30.07 19.19
N VAL A 652 -13.51 30.08 17.94
CA VAL A 652 -14.96 30.19 17.66
C VAL A 652 -15.74 29.03 18.27
N ILE A 653 -15.25 27.79 18.12
CA ILE A 653 -15.89 26.62 18.73
C ILE A 653 -15.89 26.76 20.26
N PHE A 654 -14.75 27.14 20.85
CA PHE A 654 -14.58 27.29 22.29
C PHE A 654 -15.54 28.34 22.89
N LEU A 655 -15.74 29.46 22.20
CA LEU A 655 -16.61 30.55 22.66
C LEU A 655 -18.10 30.27 22.44
N ASN A 656 -18.47 29.59 21.36
CA ASN A 656 -19.86 29.51 20.91
C ASN A 656 -20.53 28.15 21.14
N PHE A 657 -19.78 27.07 21.40
CA PHE A 657 -20.36 25.76 21.67
C PHE A 657 -20.41 25.46 23.17
N ASN A 658 -21.61 25.51 23.75
CA ASN A 658 -21.84 25.32 25.21
C ASN A 658 -22.72 24.11 25.55
N LYS A 659 -22.98 23.20 24.60
CA LYS A 659 -23.87 22.05 24.80
C LYS A 659 -23.11 20.84 25.35
N GLU A 660 -23.84 19.97 26.05
CA GLU A 660 -23.27 18.71 26.56
C GLU A 660 -22.93 17.72 25.44
N VAL A 661 -21.74 17.13 25.54
CA VAL A 661 -21.33 15.99 24.71
C VAL A 661 -21.81 14.65 25.30
N PRO A 662 -22.02 13.61 24.48
CA PRO A 662 -22.35 12.28 25.00
C PRO A 662 -21.09 11.54 25.51
N ASN A 663 -21.13 11.02 26.74
CA ASN A 663 -19.99 10.31 27.37
C ASN A 663 -19.83 8.84 26.95
N SER A 664 -20.88 8.26 26.37
CA SER A 664 -20.94 6.85 25.99
C SER A 664 -21.94 6.66 24.86
N PRO A 665 -21.77 5.65 23.98
CA PRO A 665 -22.73 5.39 22.92
C PRO A 665 -24.09 4.90 23.44
N PHE A 666 -24.18 4.51 24.71
CA PHE A 666 -25.42 4.15 25.41
C PHE A 666 -26.08 5.33 26.14
N SER A 667 -25.45 6.51 26.14
CA SER A 667 -25.98 7.68 26.83
C SER A 667 -27.36 8.08 26.28
N LYS A 668 -28.26 8.47 27.19
CA LYS A 668 -29.61 8.93 26.82
C LYS A 668 -29.48 10.17 25.92
N GLY A 669 -30.12 10.11 24.75
CA GLY A 669 -30.08 11.21 23.78
C GLY A 669 -28.76 11.34 23.02
N ALA A 670 -27.84 10.36 23.07
CA ALA A 670 -26.56 10.40 22.35
C ALA A 670 -26.70 10.82 20.88
N LYS A 671 -27.71 10.27 20.20
CA LYS A 671 -28.03 10.60 18.80
C LYS A 671 -28.36 12.08 18.62
N SER A 672 -29.19 12.66 19.50
CA SER A 672 -29.56 14.08 19.45
C SER A 672 -28.33 14.95 19.71
N LYS A 673 -27.55 14.62 20.73
CA LYS A 673 -26.33 15.37 21.08
C LYS A 673 -25.32 15.42 19.93
N ILE A 674 -25.04 14.27 19.28
CA ILE A 674 -24.18 14.24 18.09
C ILE A 674 -24.78 15.04 16.93
N ASP A 675 -26.08 14.90 16.66
CA ASP A 675 -26.73 15.65 15.58
C ASP A 675 -26.70 17.17 15.84
N GLU A 676 -26.81 17.60 17.10
CA GLU A 676 -26.68 19.00 17.50
C GLU A 676 -25.26 19.54 17.30
N ILE A 677 -24.23 18.76 17.63
CA ILE A 677 -22.83 19.10 17.33
C ILE A 677 -22.64 19.27 15.82
N LEU A 678 -23.12 18.31 15.03
CA LEU A 678 -22.99 18.33 13.58
C LEU A 678 -23.74 19.51 12.94
N ARG A 679 -24.92 19.86 13.47
CA ARG A 679 -25.65 21.07 13.04
C ARG A 679 -24.86 22.33 13.35
N PHE A 680 -24.32 22.47 14.56
CA PHE A 680 -23.49 23.61 14.92
C PHE A 680 -22.30 23.76 13.97
N LEU A 681 -21.56 22.68 13.72
CA LEU A 681 -20.40 22.70 12.83
C LEU A 681 -20.76 23.02 11.37
N ARG A 682 -21.94 22.59 10.91
CA ARG A 682 -22.44 22.86 9.56
C ARG A 682 -22.95 24.30 9.39
N ASP A 683 -23.70 24.79 10.38
CA ASP A 683 -24.48 26.04 10.29
C ASP A 683 -23.67 27.27 10.74
N THR A 684 -22.51 27.08 11.37
CA THR A 684 -21.58 28.16 11.74
C THR A 684 -20.58 28.42 10.61
N THR A 685 -20.52 29.66 10.12
CA THR A 685 -19.73 30.08 8.96
C THR A 685 -18.26 29.68 9.05
N GLU A 686 -17.67 29.82 10.24
CA GLU A 686 -16.25 29.57 10.50
C GLU A 686 -15.90 28.07 10.55
N THR A 687 -16.88 27.20 10.79
CA THR A 687 -16.66 25.75 10.90
C THR A 687 -17.20 24.96 9.71
N SER A 688 -18.02 25.59 8.85
CA SER A 688 -18.70 24.92 7.74
C SER A 688 -17.72 24.28 6.76
N LEU A 689 -16.58 24.93 6.49
CA LEU A 689 -15.49 24.38 5.67
C LEU A 689 -14.98 23.05 6.24
N MET A 690 -14.81 22.96 7.56
CA MET A 690 -14.35 21.73 8.20
C MET A 690 -15.44 20.66 8.15
N TYR A 691 -16.70 21.04 8.32
CA TYR A 691 -17.82 20.12 8.18
C TYR A 691 -17.91 19.53 6.75
N SER A 692 -17.83 20.38 5.71
CA SER A 692 -17.92 19.97 4.32
C SER A 692 -16.70 19.14 3.88
N LYS A 693 -15.53 19.42 4.44
CA LYS A 693 -14.30 18.62 4.27
C LYS A 693 -14.42 17.19 4.81
N TYR A 694 -14.99 17.01 6.01
CA TYR A 694 -15.00 15.68 6.66
C TYR A 694 -16.26 14.86 6.37
N ILE A 695 -17.42 15.48 6.09
CA ILE A 695 -18.69 14.77 5.86
C ILE A 695 -19.02 14.74 4.37
N PRO A 696 -19.14 13.55 3.73
CA PRO A 696 -19.48 13.46 2.31
C PRO A 696 -20.84 14.09 2.00
N ILE A 697 -20.97 14.74 0.85
CA ILE A 697 -22.16 15.49 0.39
C ILE A 697 -23.47 14.70 0.63
N ARG A 698 -23.48 13.40 0.31
CA ARG A 698 -24.65 12.52 0.52
C ARG A 698 -25.19 12.55 1.96
N TYR A 699 -24.30 12.64 2.96
CA TYR A 699 -24.60 12.61 4.39
C TYR A 699 -24.71 14.01 5.03
N GLN A 700 -24.59 15.08 4.24
CA GLN A 700 -24.80 16.45 4.75
C GLN A 700 -26.29 16.81 4.87
N SER A 701 -27.17 16.11 4.15
CA SER A 701 -28.63 16.25 4.24
C SER A 701 -29.18 15.70 5.57
N GLY A 702 -30.28 16.29 6.07
CA GLY A 702 -30.87 15.90 7.37
C GLY A 702 -31.17 14.40 7.51
N PRO A 703 -31.89 13.75 6.57
CA PRO A 703 -32.21 12.33 6.66
C PRO A 703 -30.97 11.42 6.64
N MET A 704 -30.04 11.66 5.70
CA MET A 704 -28.84 10.83 5.57
C MET A 704 -27.87 11.05 6.73
N ARG A 705 -27.74 12.28 7.25
CA ARG A 705 -26.99 12.56 8.48
C ARG A 705 -27.54 11.76 9.67
N SER A 706 -28.87 11.71 9.82
CA SER A 706 -29.52 10.91 10.87
C SER A 706 -29.22 9.42 10.76
N ILE A 707 -29.11 8.89 9.54
CA ILE A 707 -28.68 7.50 9.29
C ILE A 707 -27.22 7.31 9.69
N MET A 708 -26.32 8.21 9.26
CA MET A 708 -24.90 8.16 9.61
C MET A 708 -24.69 8.18 11.13
N VAL A 709 -25.35 9.08 11.86
CA VAL A 709 -25.27 9.15 13.33
C VAL A 709 -25.86 7.90 14.00
N SER A 710 -26.93 7.34 13.42
CA SER A 710 -27.48 6.08 13.93
C SER A 710 -26.50 4.92 13.77
N LEU A 711 -25.84 4.82 12.62
CA LEU A 711 -24.84 3.79 12.35
C LEU A 711 -23.59 3.98 13.19
N SER A 712 -23.14 5.22 13.43
CA SER A 712 -21.97 5.48 14.29
C SER A 712 -22.20 5.02 15.72
N LEU A 713 -23.42 5.18 16.25
CA LEU A 713 -23.77 4.67 17.58
C LEU A 713 -23.87 3.14 17.60
N LYS A 714 -24.45 2.51 16.58
CA LYS A 714 -24.48 1.04 16.47
C LYS A 714 -23.06 0.45 16.44
N TRP A 715 -22.21 1.04 15.61
CA TRP A 715 -20.80 0.68 15.46
C TRP A 715 -20.04 0.80 16.78
N ALA A 716 -20.17 1.95 17.47
CA ALA A 716 -19.54 2.20 18.76
C ALA A 716 -20.09 1.34 19.92
N ARG A 717 -21.25 0.69 19.74
CA ARG A 717 -21.84 -0.27 20.70
C ARG A 717 -21.39 -1.71 20.45
N GLU A 718 -20.42 -1.93 19.57
CA GLU A 718 -19.97 -3.28 19.20
C GLU A 718 -21.02 -4.14 18.47
N GLU A 719 -22.01 -3.54 17.80
CA GLU A 719 -22.93 -4.32 16.97
C GLU A 719 -22.13 -4.98 15.83
N LYS A 720 -22.29 -6.30 15.65
CA LYS A 720 -21.58 -7.06 14.61
C LYS A 720 -21.92 -6.52 13.23
N LEU A 721 -20.99 -6.63 12.29
CA LEU A 721 -21.24 -6.17 10.92
C LEU A 721 -22.44 -6.90 10.30
N SER A 722 -22.56 -8.21 10.54
CA SER A 722 -23.70 -9.02 10.10
C SER A 722 -25.04 -8.54 10.64
N ASP A 723 -25.08 -8.05 11.88
CA ASP A 723 -26.29 -7.53 12.51
C ASP A 723 -26.65 -6.14 11.97
N ILE A 724 -25.66 -5.27 11.77
CA ILE A 724 -25.84 -3.97 11.11
C ILE A 724 -26.43 -4.15 9.70
N LEU A 725 -25.97 -5.18 8.99
CA LEU A 725 -26.35 -5.50 7.62
C LEU A 725 -27.59 -6.38 7.51
N LYS A 726 -28.34 -6.63 8.59
CA LYS A 726 -29.48 -7.57 8.60
C LYS A 726 -30.74 -7.08 7.87
N ASP A 727 -30.91 -5.77 7.74
CA ASP A 727 -32.10 -5.12 7.14
C ASP A 727 -32.37 -5.58 5.69
N ASP A 728 -33.65 -5.65 5.30
CA ASP A 728 -34.07 -6.06 3.95
C ASP A 728 -33.52 -5.19 2.82
N ARG A 729 -33.08 -3.96 3.11
CA ARG A 729 -32.45 -3.07 2.13
C ARG A 729 -31.17 -3.66 1.52
N TYR A 730 -30.53 -4.60 2.20
CA TYR A 730 -29.32 -5.30 1.71
C TYR A 730 -29.64 -6.66 1.04
N SER A 731 -30.91 -7.01 0.90
CA SER A 731 -31.37 -8.16 0.11
C SER A 731 -31.44 -7.82 -1.40
N GLY A 732 -31.65 -8.83 -2.24
CA GLY A 732 -31.89 -8.65 -3.68
C GLY A 732 -30.64 -8.36 -4.52
N GLU A 733 -30.85 -8.02 -5.80
CA GLU A 733 -29.77 -7.86 -6.79
C GLU A 733 -28.80 -6.71 -6.48
N GLU A 734 -29.32 -5.61 -5.89
CA GLU A 734 -28.50 -4.46 -5.47
C GLU A 734 -27.95 -4.60 -4.05
N GLY A 735 -28.31 -5.67 -3.34
CA GLY A 735 -27.98 -5.87 -1.94
C GLY A 735 -26.48 -5.76 -1.66
N SER A 736 -25.66 -6.45 -2.45
CA SER A 736 -24.21 -6.42 -2.29
C SER A 736 -23.59 -5.04 -2.52
N ALA A 737 -24.15 -4.21 -3.42
CA ALA A 737 -23.66 -2.85 -3.62
C ALA A 737 -23.90 -1.99 -2.37
N LYS A 738 -25.09 -2.10 -1.79
CA LYS A 738 -25.47 -1.38 -0.55
C LYS A 738 -24.65 -1.87 0.66
N ILE A 739 -24.27 -3.14 0.69
CA ILE A 739 -23.32 -3.68 1.68
C ILE A 739 -21.99 -2.94 1.56
N ASP A 740 -21.38 -2.91 0.36
CA ASP A 740 -20.11 -2.22 0.14
C ASP A 740 -20.20 -0.71 0.47
N GLU A 741 -21.30 -0.03 0.13
CA GLU A 741 -21.55 1.37 0.51
C GLU A 741 -21.62 1.59 2.03
N THR A 742 -22.24 0.66 2.77
CA THR A 742 -22.34 0.76 4.22
C THR A 742 -20.99 0.48 4.89
N ILE A 743 -20.24 -0.50 4.40
CA ILE A 743 -18.90 -0.79 4.90
C ILE A 743 -17.97 0.41 4.66
N GLU A 744 -18.03 1.03 3.49
CA GLU A 744 -17.28 2.26 3.19
C GLU A 744 -17.67 3.41 4.13
N LEU A 745 -18.96 3.62 4.38
CA LEU A 745 -19.43 4.61 5.35
C LEU A 745 -18.86 4.34 6.76
N LEU A 746 -18.90 3.08 7.20
CA LEU A 746 -18.38 2.66 8.50
C LEU A 746 -16.87 2.90 8.60
N GLN A 747 -16.10 2.51 7.60
CA GLN A 747 -14.64 2.57 7.61
C GLN A 747 -14.10 3.99 7.39
N ASN A 748 -14.57 4.71 6.37
CA ASN A 748 -13.96 5.96 5.94
C ASN A 748 -14.58 7.18 6.61
N THR A 749 -15.89 7.19 6.83
CA THR A 749 -16.56 8.35 7.44
C THR A 749 -16.73 8.16 8.95
N ILE A 750 -17.36 7.08 9.38
CA ILE A 750 -17.69 6.86 10.79
C ILE A 750 -16.43 6.58 11.60
N SER A 751 -15.54 5.70 11.14
CA SER A 751 -14.34 5.32 11.92
C SER A 751 -13.20 6.34 11.78
N TYR A 752 -13.25 7.26 10.81
CA TYR A 752 -12.14 8.19 10.54
C TYR A 752 -12.58 9.66 10.52
N SER A 753 -13.32 10.10 9.49
CA SER A 753 -13.63 11.52 9.32
C SER A 753 -14.49 12.12 10.44
N LEU A 754 -15.47 11.37 10.94
CA LEU A 754 -16.40 11.81 11.97
C LEU A 754 -15.68 12.04 13.31
N PRO A 755 -14.87 11.09 13.84
CA PRO A 755 -14.03 11.33 15.00
C PRO A 755 -13.14 12.57 14.86
N LEU A 756 -12.46 12.75 13.71
CA LEU A 756 -11.60 13.91 13.47
C LEU A 756 -12.37 15.25 13.49
N LEU A 757 -13.60 15.25 12.96
CA LEU A 757 -14.48 16.42 12.98
C LEU A 757 -14.96 16.75 14.40
N LEU A 758 -15.30 15.74 15.19
CA LEU A 758 -15.85 15.90 16.54
C LEU A 758 -14.77 16.19 17.59
N LYS A 759 -13.52 15.78 17.33
CA LYS A 759 -12.39 15.82 18.28
C LYS A 759 -12.22 17.16 19.00
N PRO A 760 -12.24 18.34 18.35
CA PRO A 760 -12.05 19.61 19.05
C PRO A 760 -13.08 19.85 20.15
N ILE A 761 -14.36 19.55 19.87
CA ILE A 761 -15.45 19.76 20.83
C ILE A 761 -15.34 18.82 22.03
N PHE A 762 -14.92 17.58 21.80
CA PHE A 762 -14.70 16.61 22.88
C PHE A 762 -13.48 16.98 23.72
N ASP A 763 -12.38 17.41 23.11
CA ASP A 763 -11.18 17.85 23.83
C ASP A 763 -11.48 19.08 24.72
N MET A 764 -12.37 19.99 24.28
CA MET A 764 -12.75 21.21 25.03
C MET A 764 -13.55 20.94 26.29
N GLN A 765 -14.25 19.81 26.36
CA GLN A 765 -15.12 19.48 27.49
C GLN A 765 -14.37 18.78 28.63
N GLU A 766 -13.04 18.58 28.51
CA GLU A 766 -12.14 18.00 29.52
C GLU A 766 -12.67 16.72 30.20
N THR A 767 -13.50 15.95 29.50
CA THR A 767 -14.00 14.66 29.98
C THR A 767 -13.17 13.55 29.36
N GLU A 768 -12.72 12.58 30.16
CA GLU A 768 -12.19 11.30 29.65
C GLU A 768 -13.32 10.54 28.94
N ASN A 769 -13.60 10.95 27.71
CA ASN A 769 -14.73 10.49 26.95
C ASN A 769 -14.28 9.47 25.92
N LYS A 770 -14.52 8.19 26.22
CA LYS A 770 -14.17 7.08 25.34
C LYS A 770 -15.00 7.02 24.06
N LEU A 771 -16.07 7.81 23.91
CA LEU A 771 -16.97 7.71 22.75
C LEU A 771 -16.25 7.90 21.41
N LEU A 772 -15.33 8.86 21.28
CA LEU A 772 -14.61 9.04 20.02
C LEU A 772 -13.71 7.85 19.70
N LYS A 773 -12.98 7.33 20.71
CA LYS A 773 -12.20 6.08 20.57
C LYS A 773 -13.11 4.93 20.16
N ASN A 774 -14.30 4.82 20.76
CA ASN A 774 -15.28 3.77 20.48
C ASN A 774 -15.85 3.87 19.07
N ILE A 775 -16.13 5.08 18.57
CA ILE A 775 -16.56 5.31 17.19
C ILE A 775 -15.43 4.96 16.22
N GLN A 776 -14.20 5.37 16.52
CA GLN A 776 -13.03 5.15 15.67
C GLN A 776 -12.68 3.66 15.51
N SER A 777 -12.69 2.93 16.62
CA SER A 777 -12.35 1.49 16.66
C SER A 777 -13.55 0.57 16.40
N GLY A 778 -14.77 1.08 16.61
CA GLY A 778 -15.98 0.26 16.64
C GLY A 778 -16.07 -0.64 17.87
N CYS A 779 -15.33 -0.38 18.94
CA CYS A 779 -15.37 -1.13 20.19
C CYS A 779 -15.87 -0.30 21.37
N PHE A 780 -16.23 -0.98 22.46
CA PHE A 780 -16.71 -0.45 23.72
C PHE A 780 -16.05 -1.14 24.91
N HIS A 781 -15.97 -2.48 24.91
CA HIS A 781 -15.33 -3.26 25.97
C HIS A 781 -13.81 -3.15 25.88
N ASN A 782 -13.14 -3.03 27.03
CA ASN A 782 -11.71 -2.75 27.06
C ASN A 782 -10.89 -3.89 26.45
N VAL A 783 -11.27 -5.15 26.70
CA VAL A 783 -10.64 -6.34 26.11
C VAL A 783 -10.73 -6.36 24.58
N VAL A 784 -11.88 -5.99 24.01
CA VAL A 784 -12.07 -5.90 22.55
C VAL A 784 -11.21 -4.78 21.98
N CYS A 785 -11.20 -3.62 22.64
CA CYS A 785 -10.36 -2.51 22.23
C CYS A 785 -8.87 -2.86 22.28
N CYS A 786 -8.41 -3.57 23.31
CA CYS A 786 -7.04 -4.07 23.41
C CYS A 786 -6.70 -4.99 22.23
N MET A 787 -7.56 -5.96 21.91
CA MET A 787 -7.38 -6.85 20.74
C MET A 787 -7.26 -6.07 19.42
N ILE A 788 -8.10 -5.05 19.21
CA ILE A 788 -8.04 -4.20 18.01
C ILE A 788 -6.75 -3.36 17.98
N ASP A 789 -6.33 -2.82 19.12
CA ASP A 789 -5.09 -2.05 19.27
C ASP A 789 -3.85 -2.94 18.98
N MET A 790 -3.90 -4.23 19.33
CA MET A 790 -2.92 -5.27 18.96
C MET A 790 -2.93 -5.62 17.46
N GLY A 791 -3.90 -5.11 16.69
CA GLY A 791 -4.06 -5.38 15.27
C GLY A 791 -4.94 -6.57 14.94
N ILE A 792 -5.72 -7.11 15.88
CA ILE A 792 -6.74 -8.15 15.58
C ILE A 792 -7.94 -7.47 14.88
N PRO A 793 -8.52 -8.06 13.82
CA PRO A 793 -9.67 -7.46 13.13
C PRO A 793 -10.88 -7.38 14.06
N ARG A 794 -11.66 -6.28 13.98
CA ARG A 794 -12.81 -6.03 14.87
C ARG A 794 -13.76 -7.22 15.00
N GLU A 795 -14.24 -7.78 13.88
CA GLU A 795 -15.18 -8.91 13.93
C GLU A 795 -14.56 -10.15 14.61
N THR A 796 -13.26 -10.36 14.41
CA THR A 796 -12.50 -11.42 15.07
C THR A 796 -12.33 -11.14 16.56
N ALA A 797 -12.05 -9.90 16.96
CA ALA A 797 -11.97 -9.50 18.36
C ALA A 797 -13.32 -9.69 19.08
N ILE A 798 -14.44 -9.32 18.45
CA ILE A 798 -15.79 -9.56 18.99
C ILE A 798 -16.06 -11.08 19.14
N TYR A 799 -15.72 -11.87 18.11
CA TYR A 799 -15.84 -13.33 18.16
C TYR A 799 -15.04 -13.95 19.32
N LEU A 800 -13.78 -13.53 19.50
CA LEU A 800 -12.93 -14.02 20.59
C LEU A 800 -13.46 -13.58 21.96
N PHE A 801 -13.99 -12.37 22.06
CA PHE A 801 -14.61 -11.88 23.30
C PHE A 801 -15.82 -12.73 23.71
N GLU A 802 -16.65 -13.13 22.75
CA GLU A 802 -17.79 -14.02 22.99
C GLU A 802 -17.37 -15.45 23.35
N THR A 803 -16.36 -15.99 22.65
CA THR A 803 -16.00 -17.42 22.72
C THR A 803 -14.95 -17.76 23.78
N ILE A 804 -13.89 -16.93 23.92
CA ILE A 804 -12.78 -17.15 24.86
C ILE A 804 -12.98 -16.37 26.17
N PHE A 805 -13.58 -15.18 26.09
CA PHE A 805 -13.79 -14.32 27.26
C PHE A 805 -15.21 -14.41 27.82
N GLU A 806 -16.11 -15.18 27.18
CA GLU A 806 -17.50 -15.40 27.62
C GLU A 806 -18.28 -14.08 27.89
N ASN A 807 -18.02 -13.05 27.09
CA ASN A 807 -18.57 -11.69 27.26
C ASN A 807 -18.20 -11.00 28.58
N LYS A 808 -17.10 -11.41 29.23
CA LYS A 808 -16.62 -10.78 30.46
C LYS A 808 -15.47 -9.82 30.17
N ASP A 809 -15.70 -8.54 30.41
CA ASP A 809 -14.62 -7.55 30.37
C ASP A 809 -13.69 -7.72 31.58
N CYS A 810 -12.43 -7.36 31.41
CA CYS A 810 -11.41 -7.47 32.45
C CYS A 810 -11.09 -6.08 33.00
N VAL A 811 -11.25 -5.90 34.31
CA VAL A 811 -10.85 -4.66 34.99
C VAL A 811 -9.37 -4.81 35.39
N ILE A 812 -8.50 -4.35 34.50
CA ILE A 812 -7.04 -4.35 34.68
C ILE A 812 -6.56 -2.90 34.63
N ASN A 813 -5.67 -2.54 35.55
CA ASN A 813 -5.24 -1.14 35.72
C ASN A 813 -4.14 -0.70 34.74
N SER A 814 -3.57 -1.63 33.96
CA SER A 814 -2.50 -1.39 33.01
C SER A 814 -2.82 -2.01 31.65
N ASP A 815 -2.72 -1.21 30.57
CA ASP A 815 -2.88 -1.70 29.19
C ASP A 815 -1.92 -2.85 28.86
N ILE A 816 -0.74 -2.86 29.49
CA ILE A 816 0.26 -3.93 29.34
C ILE A 816 -0.23 -5.26 29.91
N GLU A 817 -0.75 -5.23 31.14
CA GLU A 817 -1.26 -6.43 31.80
C GLU A 817 -2.48 -6.98 31.05
N MET A 818 -3.31 -6.09 30.49
CA MET A 818 -4.44 -6.47 29.65
C MET A 818 -3.97 -7.18 28.37
N GLU A 819 -2.97 -6.63 27.68
CA GLU A 819 -2.44 -7.25 26.47
C GLU A 819 -1.77 -8.60 26.76
N GLU A 820 -1.01 -8.73 27.86
CA GLU A 820 -0.41 -10.01 28.27
C GLU A 820 -1.48 -11.07 28.55
N LEU A 821 -2.52 -10.73 29.32
CA LEU A 821 -3.66 -11.62 29.55
C LEU A 821 -4.33 -12.05 28.23
N VAL A 822 -4.55 -11.09 27.32
CA VAL A 822 -5.17 -11.37 26.02
C VAL A 822 -4.31 -12.33 25.20
N ARG A 823 -2.99 -12.09 25.13
CA ARG A 823 -2.04 -12.97 24.43
C ARG A 823 -2.04 -14.38 25.00
N ASP A 824 -1.97 -14.53 26.32
CA ASP A 824 -1.91 -15.83 26.97
C ASP A 824 -3.19 -16.64 26.78
N LYS A 825 -4.35 -15.98 26.90
CA LYS A 825 -5.65 -16.62 26.63
C LYS A 825 -5.78 -17.05 25.17
N ILE A 826 -5.41 -16.19 24.22
CA ILE A 826 -5.48 -16.53 22.80
C ILE A 826 -4.55 -17.71 22.50
N LYS A 827 -3.29 -17.68 22.96
CA LYS A 827 -2.33 -18.78 22.76
C LYS A 827 -2.83 -20.10 23.32
N SER A 828 -3.41 -20.08 24.51
CA SER A 828 -3.91 -21.30 25.17
C SER A 828 -5.10 -21.96 24.46
N ASN A 829 -5.85 -21.20 23.66
CA ASN A 829 -7.05 -21.68 22.95
C ASN A 829 -6.85 -21.72 21.41
N TYR A 830 -5.68 -21.34 20.90
CA TYR A 830 -5.46 -21.14 19.46
C TYR A 830 -5.78 -22.39 18.62
N GLY A 831 -5.41 -23.58 19.12
CA GLY A 831 -5.64 -24.86 18.45
C GLY A 831 -7.12 -25.22 18.24
N ASP A 832 -8.02 -24.69 19.07
CA ASP A 832 -9.47 -24.98 19.02
C ASP A 832 -10.25 -23.96 18.17
N LEU A 833 -9.60 -22.88 17.72
CA LEU A 833 -10.23 -21.84 16.92
C LEU A 833 -10.43 -22.30 15.46
N PRO A 834 -11.50 -21.82 14.77
CA PRO A 834 -11.66 -22.08 13.34
C PRO A 834 -10.44 -21.60 12.53
N TYR A 835 -10.10 -22.32 11.46
CA TYR A 835 -8.92 -22.02 10.64
C TYR A 835 -8.84 -20.55 10.20
N TRP A 836 -9.93 -19.96 9.71
CA TRP A 836 -9.93 -18.55 9.28
C TRP A 836 -9.81 -17.54 10.42
N ILE A 837 -10.14 -17.92 11.65
CA ILE A 837 -9.85 -17.13 12.85
C ILE A 837 -8.37 -17.29 13.21
N GLN A 838 -7.81 -18.50 13.17
CA GLN A 838 -6.38 -18.76 13.39
C GLN A 838 -5.49 -17.93 12.47
N ILE A 839 -5.77 -17.93 11.16
CA ILE A 839 -5.04 -17.12 10.16
C ILE A 839 -4.96 -15.64 10.55
N GLN A 840 -6.01 -15.10 11.17
CA GLN A 840 -6.04 -13.70 11.59
C GLN A 840 -5.26 -13.44 12.88
N LEU A 841 -4.70 -14.48 13.50
CA LEU A 841 -3.97 -14.50 14.78
C LEU A 841 -2.55 -15.07 14.64
N ASP A 842 -2.15 -15.60 13.48
CA ASP A 842 -0.81 -16.18 13.21
C ASP A 842 0.36 -15.25 13.61
N PHE A 843 0.13 -13.94 13.59
CA PHE A 843 1.15 -12.96 13.98
C PHE A 843 1.36 -12.88 15.51
N LEU A 844 0.41 -13.38 16.32
CA LEU A 844 0.42 -13.32 17.79
C LEU A 844 0.94 -14.61 18.45
N VAL A 845 0.66 -15.75 17.83
CA VAL A 845 0.99 -17.11 18.33
C VAL A 845 2.24 -17.59 17.61
#